data_AF-A0A2D9ZXF2-F1
#
_entry.id   AF-A0A2D9ZXF2-F1
#
_cell.length_a   1.000
_cell.length_b   1.000
_cell.length_c   1.000
_cell.angle_alpha   90.00
_cell.angle_beta   90.00
_cell.angle_gamma   90.00
#
_symmetry.space_group_name_H-M   'P 1'
#
loop_
_entity.id
_entity.type
_entity.pdbx_description
1 polymer ?
#
loop_
_entity_poly.entity_id
_entity_poly.type
_entity_poly.pdbx_seq_one_letter_code
_entity_poly.pdbx_strand_id
1 'polypeptide(L)'
;MLTIDAETVLTDLDVLEEDGVNYDAQLPSLILEYVSSRWGAERGEAILKELFQYIIDTGSATYDQLYRRSLIVNQSAPINPENEAFYVPLIDFDIRFKELVNNHDEEDGVGIVIYSAIRYGFLLDVDLVRDFYKSDWIEGLNRYGNNFWYLLKKPKFKTEFVWSPDDLTLLLINLMGEKRVIHKSYTWYKYVKLLFMKYGSFEEIPSMTEFMSVMCGFLKNKVPSYLVDSATNLRLNRGLCENGHIRKISGLVPPKLDVGKIVTSPRRSISNVQSDLVKVLKGDPDLRSYDLFSRGLALSKSQRSIINCIRYYMENDTEYGNRLKPSGLSFIANAAFDRFASLFDELDPEVLSNENLLERFIYLIESLDSSPAKSVRRCINYYLWYLHNTQDRGLSEIQSMKIVLSEQSPVILLPTEYDHLYSVLESAERIEINSYRISLLRATRLALILGYRLGLRASEVKHVRAMDFHLRGFAELLIEPYVNHSLKTISSYRSVGISGRLMPEEMSFLKGYHPHFLESGRNADARILEFKAGKSVNTNNNYIFKFLCQAIRSITGDIKTAFHTLRHSFASNNIAMMLSRKWDQSSRESLYLPSEIQKEYKEYLARMNPEHNGSRTAREIHQLAREIGHASPSTTFKSYIHSIDDLRPFYQKNMHPQFSTAELACLLGVSRQAIQKNAEPDPETHLRALSDYRGMILRQLKRKVPEIQLTGWRSVDEALTGAVSDYGSRRFDSFVQQFRYYKTGKTSARQLLVRYPGLTELPRDFRRDSRTGQLLKSTTSKIDKRVIERIMENLLAIPPQKREEAYYRWSLIADAVVSQKSLTQLKNLSERQIAAQAFLMRLSQEVVESTEKE
;
A
#
# COMPACT_ATOMS: atom_id res chain seq x y z
N MET A 1 -5.92 -41.43 -32.03
CA MET A 1 -4.88 -40.51 -31.55
C MET A 1 -3.97 -40.23 -32.75
N LEU A 2 -4.07 -39.05 -33.36
CA LEU A 2 -3.07 -38.58 -34.32
C LEU A 2 -1.87 -38.12 -33.49
N THR A 3 -0.81 -38.90 -33.46
CA THR A 3 0.52 -38.49 -32.99
C THR A 3 1.01 -37.41 -33.94
N ILE A 4 1.10 -36.17 -33.47
CA ILE A 4 1.68 -35.08 -34.25
C ILE A 4 3.18 -35.15 -33.98
N ASP A 5 3.96 -35.34 -35.04
CA ASP A 5 5.40 -35.48 -34.96
C ASP A 5 6.05 -34.13 -34.66
N ALA A 6 6.96 -34.08 -33.67
CA ALA A 6 7.70 -32.88 -33.29
C ALA A 6 8.48 -32.31 -34.48
N GLU A 7 8.97 -33.19 -35.36
CA GLU A 7 9.63 -32.80 -36.61
C GLU A 7 8.72 -32.02 -37.55
N THR A 8 7.43 -32.36 -37.61
CA THR A 8 6.48 -31.63 -38.46
C THR A 8 6.28 -30.20 -37.96
N VAL A 9 6.17 -30.00 -36.65
CA VAL A 9 5.99 -28.66 -36.06
C VAL A 9 7.24 -27.81 -36.23
N LEU A 10 8.44 -28.39 -36.09
CA LEU A 10 9.71 -27.68 -36.25
C LEU A 10 10.02 -27.39 -37.73
N THR A 11 9.60 -28.27 -38.64
CA THR A 11 9.68 -28.04 -40.10
C THR A 11 8.73 -26.94 -40.54
N ASP A 12 7.48 -26.94 -40.05
CA ASP A 12 6.49 -25.89 -40.36
C ASP A 12 6.91 -24.51 -39.87
N LEU A 13 7.75 -24.44 -38.83
CA LEU A 13 8.32 -23.23 -38.26
C LEU A 13 9.65 -22.82 -38.91
N ASP A 14 10.17 -23.62 -39.85
CA ASP A 14 11.42 -23.38 -40.60
C ASP A 14 12.66 -23.28 -39.68
N VAL A 15 12.71 -24.13 -38.64
CA VAL A 15 13.74 -24.11 -37.58
C VAL A 15 14.47 -25.45 -37.40
N LEU A 16 14.15 -26.45 -38.23
CA LEU A 16 14.80 -27.76 -38.26
C LEU A 16 15.83 -27.78 -39.40
N GLU A 17 17.12 -27.94 -39.07
CA GLU A 17 18.25 -28.00 -40.01
C GLU A 17 18.93 -29.40 -39.99
N GLU A 18 19.83 -29.69 -40.94
CA GLU A 18 20.50 -31.01 -41.06
C GLU A 18 21.27 -31.43 -39.80
N ASP A 19 21.74 -30.47 -39.00
CA ASP A 19 22.51 -30.68 -37.76
C ASP A 19 21.67 -30.57 -36.47
N GLY A 20 20.35 -30.40 -36.56
CA GLY A 20 19.43 -30.29 -35.42
C GLY A 20 18.53 -29.04 -35.46
N VAL A 21 18.00 -28.63 -34.30
CA VAL A 21 17.08 -27.48 -34.21
C VAL A 21 17.87 -26.19 -34.01
N ASN A 22 17.66 -25.19 -34.88
CA ASN A 22 18.25 -23.87 -34.73
C ASN A 22 17.58 -23.12 -33.57
N TYR A 23 18.17 -23.26 -32.37
CA TYR A 23 17.59 -22.76 -31.13
C TYR A 23 17.89 -21.27 -30.90
N ASP A 24 16.88 -20.40 -31.11
CA ASP A 24 16.87 -19.01 -30.65
C ASP A 24 16.02 -18.82 -29.38
N ALA A 25 16.34 -17.82 -28.55
CA ALA A 25 15.61 -17.48 -27.33
C ALA A 25 14.13 -17.13 -27.56
N GLN A 26 13.73 -16.79 -28.81
CA GLN A 26 12.34 -16.54 -29.19
C GLN A 26 11.56 -17.81 -29.57
N LEU A 27 12.26 -18.90 -29.89
CA LEU A 27 11.70 -20.14 -30.41
C LEU A 27 10.60 -20.75 -29.50
N PRO A 28 10.76 -20.82 -28.16
CA PRO A 28 9.70 -21.32 -27.28
C PRO A 28 8.39 -20.53 -27.36
N SER A 29 8.47 -19.22 -27.64
CA SER A 29 7.29 -18.36 -27.75
C SER A 29 6.60 -18.54 -29.10
N LEU A 30 7.38 -18.71 -30.18
CA LEU A 30 6.87 -19.00 -31.52
C LEU A 30 6.19 -20.37 -31.58
N ILE A 31 6.79 -21.41 -30.98
CA ILE A 31 6.17 -22.74 -30.86
C ILE A 31 4.86 -22.65 -30.06
N LEU A 32 4.85 -21.94 -28.93
CA LEU A 32 3.65 -21.78 -28.11
C LEU A 32 2.53 -21.07 -28.88
N GLU A 33 2.85 -20.01 -29.61
CA GLU A 33 1.89 -19.25 -30.41
C GLU A 33 1.33 -20.09 -31.56
N TYR A 34 2.21 -20.78 -32.29
CA TYR A 34 1.86 -21.68 -33.38
C TYR A 34 0.95 -22.82 -32.91
N VAL A 35 1.35 -23.51 -31.85
CA VAL A 35 0.62 -24.67 -31.33
C VAL A 35 -0.70 -24.25 -30.67
N SER A 36 -0.72 -23.14 -29.93
CA SER A 36 -1.93 -22.62 -29.29
C SER A 36 -2.96 -22.14 -30.32
N SER A 37 -2.52 -21.54 -31.43
CA SER A 37 -3.40 -21.06 -32.50
C SER A 37 -4.10 -22.20 -33.25
N ARG A 38 -3.46 -23.37 -33.33
CA ARG A 38 -3.88 -24.46 -34.22
C ARG A 38 -4.54 -25.63 -33.48
N TRP A 39 -4.23 -25.86 -32.21
CA TRP A 39 -4.78 -26.99 -31.44
C TRP A 39 -5.37 -26.63 -30.07
N GLY A 40 -5.37 -25.35 -29.67
CA GLY A 40 -5.91 -24.87 -28.40
C GLY A 40 -4.99 -25.13 -27.20
N ALA A 41 -5.18 -24.38 -26.12
CA ALA A 41 -4.22 -24.30 -25.00
C ALA A 41 -3.91 -25.63 -24.31
N GLU A 42 -4.92 -26.46 -24.07
CA GLU A 42 -4.77 -27.72 -23.32
C GLU A 42 -4.02 -28.79 -24.12
N ARG A 43 -4.26 -28.86 -25.44
CA ARG A 43 -3.58 -29.78 -26.34
C ARG A 43 -2.19 -29.27 -26.72
N GLY A 44 -2.03 -27.96 -26.75
CA GLY A 44 -0.76 -27.32 -27.05
C GLY A 44 0.31 -27.50 -25.98
N GLU A 45 -0.09 -27.61 -24.72
CA GLU A 45 0.84 -27.88 -23.61
C GLU A 45 1.46 -29.29 -23.69
N ALA A 46 0.68 -30.29 -24.12
CA ALA A 46 1.18 -31.66 -24.35
C ALA A 46 2.16 -31.72 -25.52
N ILE A 47 1.83 -31.07 -26.64
CA ILE A 47 2.69 -30.97 -27.83
C ILE A 47 4.00 -30.23 -27.50
N LEU A 48 3.92 -29.15 -26.70
CA LEU A 48 5.11 -28.42 -26.24
C LEU A 48 6.06 -29.28 -25.43
N LYS A 49 5.51 -30.16 -24.59
CA LYS A 49 6.30 -31.06 -23.76
C LYS A 49 7.04 -32.10 -24.61
N GLU A 50 6.37 -32.66 -25.61
CA GLU A 50 7.00 -33.59 -26.56
C GLU A 50 8.07 -32.88 -27.42
N LEU A 51 7.80 -31.66 -27.88
CA LEU A 51 8.77 -30.83 -28.61
C LEU A 51 10.01 -30.48 -27.79
N PHE A 52 9.83 -30.06 -26.54
CA PHE A 52 10.98 -29.75 -25.67
C PHE A 52 11.78 -30.98 -25.35
N GLN A 53 11.14 -32.14 -25.16
CA GLN A 53 11.87 -33.39 -24.97
C GLN A 53 12.66 -33.77 -26.23
N TYR A 54 12.08 -33.63 -27.42
CA TYR A 54 12.78 -33.86 -28.69
C TYR A 54 13.99 -32.92 -28.89
N ILE A 55 13.86 -31.63 -28.59
CA ILE A 55 14.97 -30.65 -28.68
C ILE A 55 16.11 -31.00 -27.71
N ILE A 56 15.79 -31.57 -26.55
CA ILE A 56 16.77 -32.01 -25.55
C ILE A 56 17.46 -33.30 -25.99
N ASP A 57 16.67 -34.26 -26.47
CA ASP A 57 17.16 -35.59 -26.88
C ASP A 57 18.05 -35.49 -28.13
N THR A 58 17.80 -34.51 -29.01
CA THR A 58 18.66 -34.18 -30.17
C THR A 58 19.90 -33.37 -29.80
N GLY A 59 20.06 -32.96 -28.53
CA GLY A 59 21.21 -32.17 -28.08
C GLY A 59 21.19 -30.70 -28.53
N SER A 60 20.10 -30.24 -29.15
CA SER A 60 19.98 -28.90 -29.72
C SER A 60 19.87 -27.80 -28.64
N ALA A 61 19.31 -28.12 -27.47
CA ALA A 61 19.33 -27.24 -26.30
C ALA A 61 19.22 -28.03 -24.98
N THR A 62 19.82 -27.53 -23.91
CA THR A 62 19.70 -28.12 -22.56
C THR A 62 18.40 -27.73 -21.87
N TYR A 63 17.95 -28.52 -20.88
CA TYR A 63 16.83 -28.15 -19.99
C TYR A 63 16.97 -26.71 -19.45
N ASP A 64 18.19 -26.32 -19.06
CA ASP A 64 18.45 -24.96 -18.57
C ASP A 64 18.30 -23.87 -19.64
N GLN A 65 18.56 -24.18 -20.91
CA GLN A 65 18.38 -23.24 -22.02
C GLN A 65 16.90 -23.10 -22.41
N LEU A 66 16.15 -24.22 -22.47
CA LEU A 66 14.72 -24.24 -22.80
C LEU A 66 13.84 -23.58 -21.74
N TYR A 67 14.22 -23.69 -20.48
CA TYR A 67 13.47 -23.14 -19.34
C TYR A 67 14.04 -21.82 -18.79
N ARG A 68 14.94 -21.16 -19.51
CA ARG A 68 15.54 -19.87 -19.12
C ARG A 68 14.50 -18.73 -19.13
N ARG A 69 13.71 -18.60 -18.05
CA ARG A 69 13.10 -17.34 -17.62
C ARG A 69 13.67 -16.92 -16.26
N SER A 70 14.64 -16.00 -16.34
CA SER A 70 15.16 -15.17 -15.24
C SER A 70 15.76 -15.90 -14.03
N LEU A 71 16.78 -16.73 -14.27
CA LEU A 71 17.88 -16.84 -13.32
C LEU A 71 18.70 -15.54 -13.38
N ILE A 72 18.22 -14.43 -12.81
CA ILE A 72 19.16 -13.39 -12.39
C ILE A 72 19.80 -13.92 -11.12
N VAL A 73 20.71 -14.88 -11.21
CA VAL A 73 21.71 -15.00 -10.14
C VAL A 73 22.22 -13.58 -9.99
N ASN A 74 21.84 -12.88 -8.91
CA ASN A 74 22.57 -11.70 -8.54
C ASN A 74 23.95 -12.28 -8.32
N GLN A 75 24.84 -12.08 -9.30
CA GLN A 75 26.24 -12.42 -9.11
C GLN A 75 26.60 -11.78 -7.77
N SER A 76 27.30 -12.52 -6.93
CA SER A 76 27.98 -11.94 -5.77
C SER A 76 28.56 -10.61 -6.20
N ALA A 77 28.36 -9.55 -5.39
CA ALA A 77 28.90 -8.24 -5.74
C ALA A 77 30.36 -8.45 -6.19
N PRO A 78 30.71 -8.11 -7.44
CA PRO A 78 32.00 -8.49 -7.98
C PRO A 78 33.05 -7.89 -7.06
N ILE A 79 33.82 -8.75 -6.39
CA ILE A 79 35.08 -8.36 -5.77
C ILE A 79 35.92 -7.93 -6.95
N ASN A 80 36.18 -6.64 -7.07
CA ASN A 80 37.06 -6.11 -8.08
C ASN A 80 38.46 -5.96 -7.47
N PRO A 81 39.53 -5.91 -8.28
CA PRO A 81 40.88 -5.75 -7.76
C PRO A 81 41.05 -4.52 -6.84
N GLU A 82 40.22 -3.49 -7.01
CA GLU A 82 40.26 -2.25 -6.21
C GLU A 82 39.72 -2.44 -4.78
N ASN A 83 38.90 -3.46 -4.51
CA ASN A 83 38.34 -3.71 -3.18
C ASN A 83 38.71 -5.08 -2.58
N GLU A 84 39.38 -5.95 -3.33
CA GLU A 84 39.95 -7.23 -2.87
C GLU A 84 40.94 -7.05 -1.71
N ALA A 85 41.83 -6.05 -1.82
CA ALA A 85 42.87 -5.75 -0.83
C ALA A 85 42.32 -5.45 0.57
N PHE A 86 41.10 -4.90 0.67
CA PHE A 86 40.44 -4.67 1.96
C PHE A 86 39.47 -5.82 2.33
N TYR A 87 38.89 -6.51 1.36
CA TYR A 87 37.92 -7.57 1.58
C TYR A 87 38.52 -8.76 2.34
N VAL A 88 39.71 -9.23 1.95
CA VAL A 88 40.36 -10.38 2.60
C VAL A 88 40.75 -10.08 4.06
N PRO A 89 41.46 -8.98 4.37
CA PRO A 89 41.75 -8.64 5.77
C PRO A 89 40.51 -8.38 6.63
N LEU A 90 39.41 -7.90 6.03
CA LEU A 90 38.13 -7.75 6.75
C LEU A 90 37.53 -9.10 7.15
N ILE A 91 37.62 -10.13 6.30
CA ILE A 91 37.20 -11.50 6.65
C ILE A 91 38.02 -12.00 7.83
N ASP A 92 39.35 -11.87 7.77
CA ASP A 92 40.24 -12.31 8.84
C ASP A 92 39.99 -11.56 10.16
N PHE A 93 39.65 -10.28 10.07
CA PHE A 93 39.22 -9.51 11.22
C PHE A 93 37.87 -10.00 11.76
N ASP A 94 36.87 -10.27 10.91
CA ASP A 94 35.55 -10.77 11.32
C ASP A 94 35.64 -12.14 12.02
N ILE A 95 36.55 -13.00 11.59
CA ILE A 95 36.85 -14.29 12.24
C ILE A 95 37.40 -14.07 13.65
N ARG A 96 38.33 -13.13 13.81
CA ARG A 96 38.95 -12.78 15.10
C ARG A 96 38.05 -11.91 15.99
N PHE A 97 36.99 -11.32 15.44
CA PHE A 97 36.10 -10.43 16.20
C PHE A 97 35.51 -11.08 17.46
N LYS A 98 35.27 -12.39 17.43
CA LYS A 98 34.84 -13.16 18.61
C LYS A 98 35.84 -13.03 19.76
N GLU A 99 37.14 -13.14 19.48
CA GLU A 99 38.20 -13.06 20.49
C GLU A 99 38.22 -11.66 21.12
N LEU A 100 38.02 -10.63 20.30
CA LEU A 100 37.92 -9.23 20.75
C LEU A 100 36.73 -8.99 21.67
N VAL A 101 35.58 -9.59 21.39
CA VAL A 101 34.40 -9.49 22.27
C VAL A 101 34.72 -10.00 23.68
N ASN A 102 35.54 -11.04 23.81
CA ASN A 102 35.94 -11.61 25.11
C ASN A 102 37.14 -10.89 25.74
N ASN A 103 38.10 -10.46 24.92
CA ASN A 103 39.38 -9.92 25.35
C ASN A 103 39.64 -8.60 24.62
N HIS A 104 39.31 -7.50 25.26
CA HIS A 104 39.54 -6.14 24.75
C HIS A 104 39.96 -5.21 25.88
N ASP A 105 40.62 -4.12 25.51
CA ASP A 105 40.89 -3.02 26.45
C ASP A 105 39.63 -2.15 26.57
N GLU A 106 39.44 -1.45 27.70
CA GLU A 106 38.25 -0.62 27.92
C GLU A 106 38.03 0.44 26.82
N GLU A 107 39.10 0.96 26.23
CA GLU A 107 39.06 1.97 25.16
C GLU A 107 38.50 1.44 23.83
N ASP A 108 38.54 0.12 23.63
CA ASP A 108 38.10 -0.55 22.39
C ASP A 108 36.59 -0.78 22.35
N GLY A 109 35.91 -0.74 23.51
CA GLY A 109 34.51 -1.13 23.66
C GLY A 109 33.55 -0.33 22.76
N VAL A 110 33.82 0.96 22.55
CA VAL A 110 33.01 1.79 21.65
C VAL A 110 33.10 1.30 20.20
N GLY A 111 34.32 0.97 19.74
CA GLY A 111 34.55 0.43 18.41
C GLY A 111 33.87 -0.93 18.22
N ILE A 112 33.91 -1.78 19.24
CA ILE A 112 33.34 -3.14 19.21
C ILE A 112 31.83 -3.08 19.03
N VAL A 113 31.14 -2.22 19.80
CA VAL A 113 29.69 -2.05 19.71
C VAL A 113 29.29 -1.47 18.35
N ILE A 114 30.03 -0.48 17.83
CA ILE A 114 29.75 0.11 16.51
C ILE A 114 29.98 -0.92 15.40
N TYR A 115 31.08 -1.67 15.44
CA TYR A 115 31.33 -2.74 14.47
C TYR A 115 30.20 -3.76 14.51
N SER A 116 29.78 -4.20 15.71
CA SER A 116 28.66 -5.14 15.87
C SER A 116 27.35 -4.60 15.29
N ALA A 117 27.01 -3.33 15.57
CA ALA A 117 25.81 -2.69 15.05
C ALA A 117 25.77 -2.66 13.52
N ILE A 118 26.92 -2.45 12.87
CA ILE A 118 27.05 -2.46 11.40
C ILE A 118 27.00 -3.90 10.87
N ARG A 119 27.87 -4.77 11.40
CA ARG A 119 28.15 -6.12 10.88
C ARG A 119 27.04 -7.14 11.17
N TYR A 120 26.54 -7.17 12.40
CA TYR A 120 25.49 -8.10 12.83
C TYR A 120 24.14 -7.40 12.89
N GLY A 121 24.11 -6.12 13.26
CA GLY A 121 22.88 -5.33 13.40
C GLY A 121 22.33 -4.73 12.12
N PHE A 122 23.03 -4.83 10.97
CA PHE A 122 22.65 -4.24 9.69
C PHE A 122 22.44 -2.71 9.73
N LEU A 123 23.12 -2.00 10.62
CA LEU A 123 23.11 -0.53 10.62
C LEU A 123 24.04 -0.01 9.50
N LEU A 124 23.62 -0.18 8.24
CA LEU A 124 24.47 0.04 7.06
C LEU A 124 24.39 1.46 6.48
N ASP A 125 23.68 2.37 7.15
CA ASP A 125 23.55 3.76 6.73
C ASP A 125 24.43 4.67 7.60
N VAL A 126 25.41 5.32 6.98
CA VAL A 126 26.41 6.17 7.67
C VAL A 126 25.80 7.27 8.54
N ASP A 127 24.67 7.86 8.12
CA ASP A 127 24.02 8.91 8.89
C ASP A 127 23.31 8.32 10.12
N LEU A 128 22.73 7.11 9.99
CA LEU A 128 22.12 6.40 11.13
C LEU A 128 23.16 5.83 12.09
N VAL A 129 24.29 5.32 11.61
CA VAL A 129 25.43 4.92 12.46
C VAL A 129 25.90 6.13 13.27
N ARG A 130 26.02 7.29 12.65
CA ARG A 130 26.39 8.53 13.33
C ARG A 130 25.36 8.92 14.40
N ASP A 131 24.08 8.77 14.12
CA ASP A 131 23.01 9.09 15.07
C ASP A 131 22.99 8.11 16.25
N PHE A 132 23.12 6.81 16.00
CA PHE A 132 23.28 5.77 17.03
C PHE A 132 24.54 5.97 17.89
N TYR A 133 25.66 6.36 17.28
CA TYR A 133 26.87 6.70 18.02
C TYR A 133 26.67 7.88 18.97
N LYS A 134 25.85 8.86 18.57
CA LYS A 134 25.53 10.04 19.39
C LYS A 134 24.42 9.79 20.40
N SER A 135 23.55 8.81 20.17
CA SER A 135 22.47 8.49 21.09
C SER A 135 23.02 7.94 22.39
N ASP A 136 22.29 8.05 23.49
CA ASP A 136 22.60 7.22 24.65
C ASP A 136 22.26 5.76 24.37
N TRP A 137 23.20 4.84 24.62
CA TRP A 137 22.98 3.44 24.28
C TRP A 137 22.02 2.76 25.24
N ILE A 138 21.92 3.18 26.49
CA ILE A 138 20.94 2.62 27.43
C ILE A 138 19.70 3.51 27.47
N GLU A 139 19.85 4.81 27.71
CA GLU A 139 18.70 5.72 27.82
C GLU A 139 18.00 5.96 26.48
N GLY A 140 18.74 5.89 25.37
CA GLY A 140 18.17 6.04 24.03
C GLY A 140 17.55 4.75 23.47
N LEU A 141 17.68 3.62 24.17
CA LEU A 141 17.08 2.34 23.77
C LEU A 141 15.64 2.26 24.28
N ASN A 142 14.68 2.18 23.37
CA ASN A 142 13.27 2.02 23.72
C ASN A 142 12.94 0.55 23.99
N ARG A 143 11.99 0.30 24.89
CA ARG A 143 11.51 -1.05 25.24
C ARG A 143 10.00 -1.13 25.36
N TYR A 144 9.43 -2.18 24.78
CA TYR A 144 8.05 -2.64 25.06
C TYR A 144 8.00 -4.17 25.05
N GLY A 145 7.59 -4.77 26.18
CA GLY A 145 7.69 -6.21 26.41
C GLY A 145 9.12 -6.73 26.26
N ASN A 146 9.32 -7.64 25.29
CA ASN A 146 10.62 -8.22 24.92
C ASN A 146 11.28 -7.55 23.70
N ASN A 147 10.68 -6.46 23.19
CA ASN A 147 11.17 -5.77 21.99
C ASN A 147 11.96 -4.53 22.38
N PHE A 148 13.09 -4.35 21.70
CA PHE A 148 14.04 -3.25 21.93
C PHE A 148 14.38 -2.59 20.60
N TRP A 149 14.38 -1.25 20.53
CA TRP A 149 14.69 -0.51 19.31
C TRP A 149 15.21 0.91 19.60
N TYR A 150 15.92 1.49 18.63
CA TYR A 150 16.24 2.91 18.59
C TYR A 150 15.36 3.63 17.57
N LEU A 151 15.12 4.91 17.84
CA LEU A 151 14.50 5.85 16.91
C LEU A 151 15.57 6.79 16.35
N LEU A 152 16.16 6.41 15.21
CA LEU A 152 17.31 7.10 14.62
C LEU A 152 16.90 8.11 13.55
N LYS A 153 17.70 9.17 13.37
CA LYS A 153 17.43 10.29 12.48
C LYS A 153 18.56 10.46 11.47
N LYS A 154 18.19 10.81 10.25
CA LYS A 154 19.17 11.28 9.26
C LYS A 154 19.20 12.80 9.25
N PRO A 155 20.35 13.47 9.36
CA PRO A 155 20.41 14.94 9.39
C PRO A 155 19.72 15.62 8.20
N LYS A 156 19.77 14.99 7.03
CA LYS A 156 19.16 15.49 5.79
C LYS A 156 17.65 15.22 5.68
N PHE A 157 17.08 14.35 6.51
CA PHE A 157 15.67 13.95 6.42
C PHE A 157 14.99 14.17 7.77
N LYS A 158 13.88 14.91 7.79
CA LYS A 158 13.03 15.06 8.99
C LYS A 158 12.25 13.78 9.34
N THR A 159 12.76 12.60 9.00
CA THR A 159 12.08 11.31 9.19
C THR A 159 12.88 10.44 10.13
N GLU A 160 12.18 9.85 11.08
CA GLU A 160 12.70 8.88 12.04
C GLU A 160 12.66 7.46 11.47
N PHE A 161 13.65 6.66 11.84
CA PHE A 161 13.84 5.29 11.42
C PHE A 161 13.92 4.39 12.65
N VAL A 162 13.11 3.33 12.64
CA VAL A 162 13.17 2.31 13.68
C VAL A 162 14.29 1.33 13.34
N TRP A 163 15.23 1.14 14.26
CA TRP A 163 16.27 0.11 14.15
C TRP A 163 16.24 -0.79 15.38
N SER A 164 16.08 -2.10 15.16
CA SER A 164 16.11 -3.12 16.20
C SER A 164 17.48 -3.83 16.16
N PRO A 165 18.32 -3.69 17.19
CA PRO A 165 19.62 -4.38 17.23
C PRO A 165 19.47 -5.90 17.38
N ASP A 166 20.47 -6.65 16.91
CA ASP A 166 20.57 -8.10 17.07
C ASP A 166 21.01 -8.50 18.49
N ASP A 167 21.04 -9.81 18.79
CA ASP A 167 21.38 -10.34 20.12
C ASP A 167 22.81 -9.98 20.58
N LEU A 168 23.79 -10.02 19.69
CA LEU A 168 25.17 -9.67 20.02
C LEU A 168 25.29 -8.18 20.30
N THR A 169 24.70 -7.34 19.44
CA THR A 169 24.72 -5.89 19.65
C THR A 169 24.00 -5.51 20.95
N LEU A 170 22.87 -6.14 21.27
CA LEU A 170 22.16 -5.93 22.55
C LEU A 170 22.99 -6.37 23.76
N LEU A 171 23.68 -7.51 23.67
CA LEU A 171 24.59 -7.98 24.73
C LEU A 171 25.74 -6.97 24.96
N LEU A 172 26.36 -6.49 23.89
CA LEU A 172 27.46 -5.53 23.95
C LEU A 172 26.99 -4.17 24.51
N ILE A 173 25.81 -3.70 24.10
CA ILE A 173 25.19 -2.49 24.68
C ILE A 173 24.98 -2.68 26.19
N ASN A 174 24.45 -3.83 26.63
CA ASN A 174 24.22 -4.11 28.05
C ASN A 174 25.52 -4.12 28.87
N LEU A 175 26.60 -4.66 28.28
CA LEU A 175 27.92 -4.77 28.90
C LEU A 175 28.69 -3.45 28.96
N MET A 176 28.68 -2.70 27.86
CA MET A 176 29.59 -1.58 27.64
C MET A 176 28.88 -0.22 27.61
N GLY A 177 27.55 -0.18 27.49
CA GLY A 177 26.78 1.04 27.28
C GLY A 177 26.91 2.07 28.41
N GLU A 178 26.89 1.63 29.67
CA GLU A 178 27.01 2.52 30.84
C GLU A 178 28.44 3.00 31.07
N LYS A 179 29.44 2.24 30.61
CA LYS A 179 30.88 2.52 30.80
C LYS A 179 31.50 3.21 29.60
N ARG A 180 30.70 3.64 28.61
CA ARG A 180 31.22 4.22 27.37
C ARG A 180 31.96 5.53 27.65
N VAL A 181 33.20 5.62 27.17
CA VAL A 181 33.99 6.85 27.21
C VAL A 181 34.12 7.40 25.79
N ILE A 182 33.38 8.48 25.51
CA ILE A 182 33.39 9.12 24.20
C ILE A 182 34.32 10.33 24.19
N HIS A 183 35.35 10.28 23.35
CA HIS A 183 36.21 11.43 23.08
C HIS A 183 35.49 12.41 22.14
N LYS A 184 35.36 13.67 22.56
CA LYS A 184 34.61 14.71 21.81
C LYS A 184 35.11 14.93 20.38
N SER A 185 36.39 14.67 20.10
CA SER A 185 37.00 14.85 18.78
C SER A 185 36.93 13.59 17.91
N TYR A 186 36.50 12.45 18.44
CA TYR A 186 36.49 11.19 17.70
C TYR A 186 35.18 11.08 16.92
N THR A 187 35.28 10.56 15.70
CA THR A 187 34.12 10.12 14.93
C THR A 187 33.85 8.65 15.26
N TRP A 188 32.62 8.18 15.04
CA TRP A 188 32.28 6.76 15.17
C TRP A 188 33.27 5.87 14.39
N TYR A 189 33.68 6.33 13.21
CA TYR A 189 34.57 5.57 12.35
C TYR A 189 36.02 5.58 12.84
N LYS A 190 36.45 6.61 13.58
CA LYS A 190 37.77 6.63 14.20
C LYS A 190 37.93 5.48 15.20
N TYR A 191 36.90 5.16 15.97
CA TYR A 191 36.93 3.99 16.86
C TYR A 191 37.07 2.67 16.10
N VAL A 192 36.35 2.50 15.00
CA VAL A 192 36.48 1.31 14.13
C VAL A 192 37.88 1.23 13.51
N LYS A 193 38.45 2.36 13.07
CA LYS A 193 39.83 2.41 12.56
C LYS A 193 40.85 1.97 13.61
N LEU A 194 40.71 2.42 14.85
CA LEU A 194 41.63 2.05 15.93
C LEU A 194 41.60 0.53 16.18
N LEU A 195 40.42 -0.10 16.11
CA LEU A 195 40.33 -1.56 16.16
C LEU A 195 41.07 -2.23 15.01
N PHE A 196 40.88 -1.74 13.78
CA PHE A 196 41.56 -2.28 12.61
C PHE A 196 43.08 -2.13 12.69
N MET A 197 43.57 -1.00 13.19
CA MET A 197 45.01 -0.77 13.37
C MET A 197 45.61 -1.68 14.45
N LYS A 198 44.85 -1.98 15.50
CA LYS A 198 45.33 -2.76 16.65
C LYS A 198 45.23 -4.26 16.44
N TYR A 199 44.16 -4.72 15.79
CA TYR A 199 43.80 -6.14 15.71
C TYR A 199 43.63 -6.68 14.29
N GLY A 200 43.63 -5.80 13.29
CA GLY A 200 43.51 -6.18 11.88
C GLY A 200 44.88 -6.37 11.20
N SER A 201 44.84 -7.05 10.05
CA SER A 201 46.01 -7.27 9.17
C SER A 201 45.88 -6.43 7.89
N PHE A 202 45.49 -5.17 8.05
CA PHE A 202 45.28 -4.24 6.94
C PHE A 202 46.59 -3.54 6.57
N GLU A 203 47.02 -3.62 5.31
CA GLU A 203 48.17 -2.85 4.80
C GLU A 203 47.88 -1.34 4.81
N GLU A 204 46.68 -0.97 4.35
CA GLU A 204 46.15 0.39 4.45
C GLU A 204 44.76 0.37 5.09
N ILE A 205 44.53 1.28 6.04
CA ILE A 205 43.23 1.40 6.71
C ILE A 205 42.27 2.13 5.78
N PRO A 206 41.12 1.52 5.41
CA PRO A 206 40.21 2.10 4.43
C PRO A 206 39.65 3.46 4.89
N SER A 207 39.07 4.18 3.94
CA SER A 207 38.15 5.26 4.20
C SER A 207 36.79 4.73 4.71
N MET A 208 36.00 5.62 5.31
CA MET A 208 34.65 5.28 5.81
C MET A 208 33.75 4.77 4.68
N THR A 209 33.86 5.36 3.49
CA THR A 209 33.06 4.99 2.32
C THR A 209 33.45 3.60 1.81
N GLU A 210 34.76 3.32 1.72
CA GLU A 210 35.27 1.99 1.32
C GLU A 210 34.86 0.92 2.33
N PHE A 211 35.04 1.17 3.64
CA PHE A 211 34.62 0.24 4.68
C PHE A 211 33.14 -0.14 4.56
N MET A 212 32.25 0.85 4.40
CA MET A 212 30.82 0.58 4.26
C MET A 212 30.51 -0.18 2.96
N SER A 213 31.16 0.17 1.86
CA SER A 213 31.00 -0.51 0.56
C SER A 213 31.39 -1.99 0.65
N VAL A 214 32.58 -2.27 1.19
CA VAL A 214 33.09 -3.64 1.33
C VAL A 214 32.30 -4.43 2.36
N MET A 215 31.88 -3.83 3.47
CA MET A 215 30.99 -4.48 4.44
C MET A 215 29.64 -4.87 3.80
N CYS A 216 29.08 -4.01 2.94
CA CYS A 216 27.88 -4.36 2.19
C CYS A 216 28.12 -5.53 1.22
N GLY A 217 29.26 -5.55 0.52
CA GLY A 217 29.66 -6.67 -0.34
C GLY A 217 29.81 -7.98 0.45
N PHE A 218 30.50 -7.91 1.59
CA PHE A 218 30.67 -9.01 2.52
C PHE A 218 29.32 -9.57 3.01
N LEU A 219 28.40 -8.71 3.42
CA LEU A 219 27.06 -9.15 3.85
C LEU A 219 26.24 -9.75 2.71
N LYS A 220 26.36 -9.25 1.47
CA LYS A 220 25.69 -9.82 0.29
C LYS A 220 26.16 -11.25 -0.02
N ASN A 221 27.34 -11.64 0.44
CA ASN A 221 27.85 -13.02 0.34
C ASN A 221 27.37 -13.93 1.48
N LYS A 222 26.82 -13.36 2.57
CA LYS A 222 26.30 -14.11 3.72
C LYS A 222 24.78 -14.19 3.76
N VAL A 223 24.10 -13.18 3.24
CA VAL A 223 22.63 -13.08 3.27
C VAL A 223 22.08 -12.63 1.92
N PRO A 224 20.79 -12.85 1.64
CA PRO A 224 20.17 -12.36 0.41
C PRO A 224 20.37 -10.85 0.21
N SER A 225 20.80 -10.45 -1.00
CA SER A 225 21.23 -9.08 -1.29
C SER A 225 20.15 -8.02 -0.99
N TYR A 226 18.88 -8.37 -1.14
CA TYR A 226 17.76 -7.46 -0.88
C TYR A 226 17.66 -7.02 0.59
N LEU A 227 18.20 -7.78 1.55
CA LEU A 227 18.27 -7.38 2.98
C LEU A 227 19.31 -6.27 3.18
N VAL A 228 20.44 -6.38 2.47
CA VAL A 228 21.52 -5.39 2.48
C VAL A 228 21.09 -4.14 1.72
N ASP A 229 20.45 -4.31 0.56
CA ASP A 229 19.94 -3.21 -0.24
C ASP A 229 18.83 -2.43 0.48
N SER A 230 18.00 -3.10 1.30
CA SER A 230 17.00 -2.41 2.13
C SER A 230 17.63 -1.61 3.26
N ALA A 231 18.67 -2.15 3.91
CA ALA A 231 19.40 -1.47 4.99
C ALA A 231 20.23 -0.27 4.50
N THR A 232 20.75 -0.32 3.27
CA THR A 232 21.58 0.75 2.68
C THR A 232 20.77 1.81 1.94
N ASN A 233 19.60 1.47 1.38
CA ASN A 233 18.78 2.37 0.56
C ASN A 233 17.46 2.78 1.25
N LEU A 234 17.58 3.21 2.51
CA LEU A 234 16.45 3.64 3.34
C LEU A 234 15.72 4.89 2.83
N ARG A 235 16.29 5.61 1.85
CA ARG A 235 15.57 6.69 1.16
C ARG A 235 14.33 6.14 0.47
N LEU A 236 14.48 4.99 -0.18
CA LEU A 236 13.48 4.43 -1.08
C LEU A 236 12.67 3.34 -0.38
N ASN A 237 13.33 2.41 0.31
CA ASN A 237 12.66 1.40 1.12
C ASN A 237 12.72 1.73 2.61
N ARG A 238 11.63 2.25 3.15
CA ARG A 238 11.52 2.61 4.57
C ARG A 238 10.83 1.46 5.32
N GLY A 239 11.40 1.05 6.45
CA GLY A 239 10.70 0.24 7.43
C GLY A 239 9.49 0.97 8.01
N LEU A 240 8.79 0.32 8.93
CA LEU A 240 7.65 0.92 9.62
C LEU A 240 8.07 2.19 10.39
N CYS A 241 7.18 3.18 10.42
CA CYS A 241 7.32 4.28 11.39
C CYS A 241 7.19 3.74 12.82
N GLU A 242 7.58 4.53 13.82
CA GLU A 242 7.46 4.13 15.22
C GLU A 242 6.03 3.70 15.59
N ASN A 243 5.02 4.46 15.20
CA ASN A 243 3.62 4.07 15.41
C ASN A 243 3.29 2.71 14.78
N GLY A 244 3.79 2.43 13.57
CA GLY A 244 3.60 1.16 12.90
C GLY A 244 4.34 0.01 13.61
N HIS A 245 5.56 0.27 14.08
CA HIS A 245 6.34 -0.68 14.86
C HIS A 245 5.67 -1.01 16.20
N ILE A 246 5.25 0.00 16.96
CA ILE A 246 4.54 -0.18 18.24
C ILE A 246 3.24 -0.97 18.05
N ARG A 247 2.43 -0.62 17.03
CA ARG A 247 1.22 -1.40 16.68
C ARG A 247 1.54 -2.86 16.46
N LYS A 248 2.62 -3.13 15.72
CA LYS A 248 3.04 -4.50 15.42
C LYS A 248 3.48 -5.27 16.68
N ILE A 249 4.34 -4.68 17.52
CA ILE A 249 4.90 -5.38 18.69
C ILE A 249 3.94 -5.47 19.87
N SER A 250 2.96 -4.56 19.96
CA SER A 250 1.98 -4.53 21.06
C SER A 250 0.65 -5.17 20.72
N GLY A 251 0.28 -5.24 19.43
CA GLY A 251 -1.07 -5.60 19.02
C GLY A 251 -2.13 -4.55 19.40
N LEU A 252 -1.71 -3.37 19.89
CA LEU A 252 -2.59 -2.26 20.23
C LEU A 252 -2.69 -1.27 19.07
N VAL A 253 -3.76 -0.47 19.07
CA VAL A 253 -3.92 0.65 18.14
C VAL A 253 -3.70 1.99 18.86
N PRO A 254 -3.22 3.01 18.16
CA PRO A 254 -3.01 4.34 18.73
C PRO A 254 -4.31 4.99 19.23
N PRO A 255 -4.19 6.03 20.08
CA PRO A 255 -5.32 6.82 20.53
C PRO A 255 -6.21 7.30 19.38
N LYS A 256 -7.52 7.47 19.64
CA LYS A 256 -8.49 7.94 18.64
C LYS A 256 -7.98 9.21 17.96
N LEU A 257 -7.68 9.12 16.67
CA LEU A 257 -7.61 10.30 15.83
C LEU A 257 -8.99 10.97 15.83
N ASP A 258 -9.03 12.28 16.05
CA ASP A 258 -10.23 13.06 15.77
C ASP A 258 -10.42 13.16 14.25
N VAL A 259 -10.95 12.08 13.66
CA VAL A 259 -11.26 11.99 12.21
C VAL A 259 -12.43 12.92 11.84
N GLY A 260 -12.96 13.71 12.78
CA GLY A 260 -14.01 14.71 12.59
C GLY A 260 -13.57 15.87 11.70
N LYS A 261 -12.28 16.21 11.72
CA LYS A 261 -11.69 17.14 10.75
C LYS A 261 -10.81 16.36 9.80
N ILE A 262 -11.42 15.82 8.74
CA ILE A 262 -10.65 15.71 7.50
C ILE A 262 -10.19 17.13 7.23
N VAL A 263 -8.92 17.43 7.50
CA VAL A 263 -8.23 18.51 6.81
C VAL A 263 -8.25 18.08 5.36
N THR A 264 -9.36 18.34 4.68
CA THR A 264 -9.34 18.45 3.24
C THR A 264 -8.25 19.47 3.04
N SER A 265 -7.14 19.08 2.39
CA SER A 265 -6.09 19.99 1.97
C SER A 265 -6.77 21.31 1.63
N PRO A 266 -6.39 22.44 2.28
CA PRO A 266 -7.17 23.67 2.27
C PRO A 266 -7.73 23.82 0.87
N ARG A 267 -9.07 23.72 0.74
CA ARG A 267 -9.72 23.60 -0.56
C ARG A 267 -9.15 24.74 -1.38
N ARG A 268 -8.28 24.40 -2.32
CA ARG A 268 -7.66 25.41 -3.16
C ARG A 268 -8.83 26.12 -3.82
N SER A 269 -8.82 27.44 -3.76
CA SER A 269 -9.69 28.24 -4.61
C SER A 269 -9.34 27.85 -6.03
N ILE A 270 -10.14 26.95 -6.62
CA ILE A 270 -10.03 26.52 -8.00
C ILE A 270 -11.07 27.35 -8.72
N SER A 271 -10.65 28.10 -9.73
CA SER A 271 -11.58 28.86 -10.55
C SER A 271 -12.62 27.93 -11.18
N ASN A 272 -13.88 28.39 -11.32
CA ASN A 272 -14.92 27.60 -12.01
C ASN A 272 -14.46 27.19 -13.41
N VAL A 273 -13.68 28.06 -14.08
CA VAL A 273 -13.07 27.83 -15.39
C VAL A 273 -12.10 26.64 -15.36
N GLN A 274 -11.17 26.57 -14.40
CA GLN A 274 -10.28 25.41 -14.26
C GLN A 274 -11.08 24.12 -14.00
N SER A 275 -12.12 24.18 -13.18
CA SER A 275 -12.98 23.02 -12.89
C SER A 275 -13.67 22.48 -14.13
N ASP A 276 -14.22 23.36 -14.96
CA ASP A 276 -14.92 22.99 -16.19
C ASP A 276 -13.95 22.48 -17.27
N LEU A 277 -12.78 23.12 -17.42
CA LEU A 277 -11.70 22.62 -18.29
C LEU A 277 -11.31 21.17 -17.94
N VAL A 278 -11.13 20.88 -16.65
CA VAL A 278 -10.77 19.52 -16.18
C VAL A 278 -11.91 18.52 -16.40
N LYS A 279 -13.18 18.95 -16.36
CA LYS A 279 -14.32 18.06 -16.66
C LYS A 279 -14.35 17.70 -18.15
N VAL A 280 -14.18 18.69 -19.03
CA VAL A 280 -14.15 18.48 -20.49
C VAL A 280 -13.02 17.51 -20.84
N LEU A 281 -11.80 17.79 -20.37
CA LEU A 281 -10.64 16.93 -20.59
C LEU A 281 -10.81 15.50 -20.09
N LYS A 282 -11.72 15.22 -19.15
CA LYS A 282 -12.01 13.86 -18.64
C LYS A 282 -13.19 13.18 -19.32
N GLY A 283 -14.08 13.95 -19.94
CA GLY A 283 -15.36 13.48 -20.48
C GLY A 283 -15.27 13.07 -21.95
N ASP A 284 -14.57 13.86 -22.76
CA ASP A 284 -14.36 13.61 -24.19
C ASP A 284 -13.17 14.46 -24.68
N PRO A 285 -12.06 13.85 -25.16
CA PRO A 285 -10.94 14.61 -25.70
C PRO A 285 -11.19 15.18 -27.10
N ASP A 286 -12.30 14.85 -27.76
CA ASP A 286 -12.54 15.27 -29.15
C ASP A 286 -12.88 16.77 -29.24
N LEU A 287 -12.06 17.49 -30.00
CA LEU A 287 -11.80 18.93 -29.94
C LEU A 287 -12.97 19.88 -30.26
N ARG A 288 -14.16 19.39 -30.63
CA ARG A 288 -15.25 20.25 -31.15
C ARG A 288 -16.01 21.04 -30.08
N SER A 289 -15.79 20.74 -28.81
CA SER A 289 -16.45 21.41 -27.68
C SER A 289 -15.59 22.52 -27.02
N TYR A 290 -14.34 22.70 -27.46
CA TYR A 290 -13.43 23.73 -26.90
C TYR A 290 -13.77 25.18 -27.33
N ASP A 291 -14.66 25.35 -28.31
CA ASP A 291 -15.14 26.66 -28.77
C ASP A 291 -16.07 27.38 -27.75
N LEU A 292 -16.30 26.74 -26.60
CA LEU A 292 -16.99 27.34 -25.45
C LEU A 292 -16.10 28.27 -24.61
N PHE A 293 -14.77 28.17 -24.68
CA PHE A 293 -13.85 29.05 -23.92
C PHE A 293 -13.28 30.20 -24.75
N SER A 294 -13.47 30.20 -26.08
CA SER A 294 -13.20 31.32 -26.97
C SER A 294 -14.28 32.41 -26.91
N ARG A 295 -15.48 32.11 -26.38
CA ARG A 295 -16.61 33.05 -26.30
C ARG A 295 -16.93 33.43 -24.85
N GLY A 296 -16.32 34.51 -24.36
CA GLY A 296 -16.88 35.32 -23.25
C GLY A 296 -16.28 35.13 -21.85
N LEU A 297 -15.18 34.40 -21.68
CA LEU A 297 -14.45 34.35 -20.40
C LEU A 297 -13.18 35.20 -20.46
N ALA A 298 -13.04 36.14 -19.52
CA ALA A 298 -11.83 36.95 -19.38
C ALA A 298 -10.68 36.10 -18.82
N LEU A 299 -9.91 35.45 -19.70
CA LEU A 299 -8.72 34.68 -19.36
C LEU A 299 -7.47 35.57 -19.41
N SER A 300 -6.56 35.41 -18.44
CA SER A 300 -5.24 36.05 -18.51
C SER A 300 -4.43 35.50 -19.68
N LYS A 301 -3.37 36.21 -20.11
CA LYS A 301 -2.46 35.73 -21.17
C LYS A 301 -1.81 34.40 -20.78
N SER A 302 -1.40 34.28 -19.51
CA SER A 302 -0.83 33.04 -18.95
C SER A 302 -1.80 31.85 -18.95
N GLN A 303 -3.10 32.06 -18.69
CA GLN A 303 -4.10 30.99 -18.77
C GLN A 303 -4.32 30.51 -20.20
N ARG A 304 -4.33 31.43 -21.18
CA ARG A 304 -4.42 31.09 -22.60
C ARG A 304 -3.21 30.27 -23.05
N SER A 305 -2.02 30.66 -22.61
CA SER A 305 -0.80 29.90 -22.91
C SER A 305 -0.83 28.47 -22.35
N ILE A 306 -1.38 28.26 -21.16
CA ILE A 306 -1.58 26.89 -20.64
C ILE A 306 -2.57 26.08 -21.50
N ILE A 307 -3.62 26.71 -22.04
CA ILE A 307 -4.54 26.04 -22.97
C ILE A 307 -3.80 25.66 -24.26
N ASN A 308 -2.94 26.52 -24.78
CA ASN A 308 -2.12 26.22 -25.96
C ASN A 308 -1.16 25.05 -25.69
N CYS A 309 -0.50 25.04 -24.53
CA CYS A 309 0.33 23.91 -24.09
C CYS A 309 -0.47 22.60 -24.00
N ILE A 310 -1.69 22.63 -23.46
CA ILE A 310 -2.57 21.46 -23.44
C ILE A 310 -2.92 21.00 -24.85
N ARG A 311 -3.28 21.92 -25.76
CA ARG A 311 -3.56 21.62 -27.17
C ARG A 311 -2.36 20.98 -27.87
N TYR A 312 -1.16 21.51 -27.65
CA TYR A 312 0.05 20.93 -28.19
C TYR A 312 0.17 19.43 -27.82
N TYR A 313 -0.02 19.08 -26.54
CA TYR A 313 0.06 17.70 -26.08
C TYR A 313 -1.13 16.80 -26.45
N MET A 314 -2.20 17.34 -27.02
CA MET A 314 -3.27 16.52 -27.61
C MET A 314 -2.82 15.88 -28.92
N GLU A 315 -1.92 16.54 -29.64
CA GLU A 315 -1.48 16.17 -30.98
C GLU A 315 -0.04 15.66 -31.02
N ASN A 316 0.80 16.07 -30.05
CA ASN A 316 2.23 15.85 -30.03
C ASN A 316 2.71 15.00 -28.84
N ASP A 317 3.89 14.41 -29.00
CA ASP A 317 4.57 13.63 -27.96
C ASP A 317 5.31 14.51 -26.94
N THR A 318 5.53 13.93 -25.77
CA THR A 318 6.43 14.48 -24.73
C THR A 318 7.90 14.36 -25.14
N GLU A 319 8.79 15.01 -24.38
CA GLU A 319 10.26 14.89 -24.51
C GLU A 319 10.79 13.45 -24.52
N TYR A 320 10.00 12.49 -24.02
CA TYR A 320 10.32 11.06 -24.01
C TYR A 320 9.62 10.25 -25.11
N GLY A 321 9.04 10.89 -26.13
CA GLY A 321 8.35 10.21 -27.24
C GLY A 321 7.04 9.52 -26.85
N ASN A 322 6.38 9.98 -25.79
CA ASN A 322 5.11 9.40 -25.32
C ASN A 322 3.95 10.38 -25.40
N ARG A 323 2.79 9.95 -25.92
CA ARG A 323 1.53 10.72 -25.88
C ARG A 323 0.94 10.81 -24.46
N LEU A 324 0.44 11.99 -24.09
CA LEU A 324 -0.25 12.17 -22.82
C LEU A 324 -1.68 11.63 -22.89
N LYS A 325 -2.05 10.81 -21.89
CA LYS A 325 -3.45 10.40 -21.66
C LYS A 325 -4.29 11.61 -21.21
N PRO A 326 -5.63 11.58 -21.30
CA PRO A 326 -6.51 12.66 -20.82
C PRO A 326 -6.27 13.06 -19.34
N SER A 327 -5.83 12.12 -18.50
CA SER A 327 -5.42 12.39 -17.12
C SER A 327 -4.13 13.19 -17.00
N GLY A 328 -3.20 13.05 -17.95
CA GLY A 328 -1.98 13.85 -18.07
C GLY A 328 -2.27 15.29 -18.52
N LEU A 329 -3.21 15.47 -19.46
CA LEU A 329 -3.69 16.80 -19.87
C LEU A 329 -4.40 17.51 -18.71
N SER A 330 -5.30 16.78 -18.02
CA SER A 330 -5.95 17.26 -16.79
C SER A 330 -4.94 17.62 -15.70
N PHE A 331 -3.80 16.94 -15.64
CA PHE A 331 -2.75 17.24 -14.67
C PHE A 331 -2.10 18.59 -14.98
N ILE A 332 -1.79 18.90 -16.24
CA ILE A 332 -1.26 20.21 -16.65
C ILE A 332 -2.22 21.33 -16.22
N ALA A 333 -3.51 21.20 -16.55
CA ALA A 333 -4.53 22.15 -16.13
C ALA A 333 -4.58 22.33 -14.60
N ASN A 334 -4.57 21.24 -13.83
CA ASN A 334 -4.65 21.33 -12.36
C ASN A 334 -3.37 21.89 -11.71
N ALA A 335 -2.21 21.62 -12.31
CA ALA A 335 -0.92 22.02 -11.77
C ALA A 335 -0.59 23.48 -12.08
N ALA A 336 -0.89 23.96 -13.29
CA ALA A 336 -0.42 25.26 -13.76
C ALA A 336 -1.51 26.34 -13.86
N PHE A 337 -2.74 26.03 -14.27
CA PHE A 337 -3.71 27.03 -14.75
C PHE A 337 -3.88 28.25 -13.82
N ASP A 338 -4.35 28.06 -12.58
CA ASP A 338 -4.49 29.17 -11.63
C ASP A 338 -3.13 29.63 -11.03
N ARG A 339 -2.07 28.81 -11.06
CA ARG A 339 -0.74 29.20 -10.51
C ARG A 339 -0.02 30.16 -11.44
N PHE A 340 -0.09 29.91 -12.74
CA PHE A 340 0.53 30.74 -13.76
C PHE A 340 -0.22 32.07 -13.89
N ALA A 341 -1.55 32.06 -13.75
CA ALA A 341 -2.34 33.27 -13.60
C ALA A 341 -1.78 34.16 -12.47
N SER A 342 -1.58 33.58 -11.29
CA SER A 342 -1.04 34.32 -10.13
C SER A 342 0.46 34.70 -10.27
N LEU A 343 1.26 33.90 -10.97
CA LEU A 343 2.71 34.11 -11.09
C LEU A 343 3.08 35.19 -12.13
N PHE A 344 2.34 35.22 -13.23
CA PHE A 344 2.60 36.11 -14.36
C PHE A 344 1.66 37.31 -14.41
N ASP A 345 0.54 37.28 -13.70
CA ASP A 345 -0.46 38.34 -13.70
C ASP A 345 -0.88 38.69 -15.14
N GLU A 346 -0.64 39.93 -15.61
CA GLU A 346 -0.91 40.39 -16.98
C GLU A 346 0.21 40.10 -18.00
N LEU A 347 1.36 39.58 -17.54
CA LEU A 347 2.48 39.24 -18.41
C LEU A 347 2.18 37.98 -19.24
N ASP A 348 2.66 37.99 -20.48
CA ASP A 348 2.56 36.84 -21.36
C ASP A 348 3.80 35.94 -21.21
N PRO A 349 3.67 34.74 -20.62
CA PRO A 349 4.80 33.83 -20.47
C PRO A 349 5.33 33.31 -21.81
N GLU A 350 4.56 33.42 -22.90
CA GLU A 350 5.04 33.07 -24.24
C GLU A 350 6.01 34.10 -24.83
N VAL A 351 6.12 35.30 -24.26
CA VAL A 351 6.95 36.40 -24.81
C VAL A 351 8.18 36.70 -23.94
N LEU A 352 8.20 36.23 -22.69
CA LEU A 352 9.31 36.45 -21.75
C LEU A 352 10.59 35.70 -22.19
N SER A 353 11.77 36.25 -21.85
CA SER A 353 13.04 35.54 -22.09
C SER A 353 13.15 34.27 -21.23
N ASN A 354 14.00 33.33 -21.65
CA ASN A 354 14.21 32.08 -20.91
C ASN A 354 14.73 32.33 -19.48
N GLU A 355 15.61 33.33 -19.28
CA GLU A 355 16.10 33.66 -17.93
C GLU A 355 14.96 34.12 -17.01
N ASN A 356 14.13 35.05 -17.48
CA ASN A 356 13.01 35.60 -16.72
C ASN A 356 11.92 34.55 -16.42
N LEU A 357 11.69 33.64 -17.36
CA LEU A 357 10.78 32.50 -17.15
C LEU A 357 11.29 31.57 -16.07
N LEU A 358 12.56 31.16 -16.17
CA LEU A 358 13.18 30.24 -15.22
C LEU A 358 13.21 30.83 -13.81
N GLU A 359 13.56 32.11 -13.65
CA GLU A 359 13.57 32.79 -12.35
C GLU A 359 12.20 32.74 -11.67
N ARG A 360 11.12 33.10 -12.38
CA ARG A 360 9.75 33.07 -11.86
C ARG A 360 9.30 31.65 -11.53
N PHE A 361 9.66 30.67 -12.36
CA PHE A 361 9.33 29.27 -12.09
C PHE A 361 10.09 28.69 -10.90
N ILE A 362 11.37 29.04 -10.72
CA ILE A 362 12.16 28.68 -9.55
C ILE A 362 11.51 29.25 -8.29
N TYR A 363 11.14 30.53 -8.30
CA TYR A 363 10.42 31.17 -7.20
C TYR A 363 9.08 30.46 -6.87
N LEU A 364 8.30 30.08 -7.89
CA LEU A 364 7.06 29.33 -7.68
C LEU A 364 7.32 27.95 -7.06
N ILE A 365 8.39 27.27 -7.44
CA ILE A 365 8.72 25.95 -6.89
C ILE A 365 9.19 26.07 -5.44
N GLU A 366 10.04 27.06 -5.13
CA GLU A 366 10.60 27.29 -3.80
C GLU A 366 9.56 27.77 -2.78
N SER A 367 8.50 28.45 -3.23
CA SER A 367 7.39 28.89 -2.38
C SER A 367 6.37 27.79 -2.03
N LEU A 368 6.49 26.59 -2.61
CA LEU A 368 5.55 25.49 -2.43
C LEU A 368 6.08 24.39 -1.49
N ASP A 369 5.14 23.73 -0.78
CA ASP A 369 5.43 22.48 -0.07
C ASP A 369 5.96 21.39 -1.02
N SER A 370 6.74 20.46 -0.46
CA SER A 370 7.51 19.43 -1.21
C SER A 370 6.71 18.58 -2.22
N SER A 371 5.46 18.22 -1.89
CA SER A 371 4.60 17.41 -2.77
C SER A 371 4.00 18.21 -3.94
N PRO A 372 3.35 19.37 -3.71
CA PRO A 372 2.97 20.29 -4.78
C PRO A 372 4.15 20.74 -5.66
N ALA A 373 5.31 21.05 -5.07
CA ALA A 373 6.50 21.51 -5.79
C ALA A 373 6.95 20.50 -6.87
N LYS A 374 6.97 19.19 -6.55
CA LYS A 374 7.32 18.14 -7.52
C LYS A 374 6.36 18.09 -8.71
N SER A 375 5.06 18.22 -8.43
CA SER A 375 4.01 18.20 -9.46
C SER A 375 4.08 19.44 -10.36
N VAL A 376 4.27 20.62 -9.74
CA VAL A 376 4.41 21.89 -10.46
C VAL A 376 5.67 21.90 -11.32
N ARG A 377 6.81 21.44 -10.79
CA ARG A 377 8.06 21.31 -11.57
C ARG A 377 7.86 20.45 -12.82
N ARG A 378 7.24 19.27 -12.68
CA ARG A 378 6.95 18.40 -13.83
C ARG A 378 6.08 19.11 -14.87
N CYS A 379 5.08 19.86 -14.42
CA CYS A 379 4.23 20.64 -15.30
C CYS A 379 4.99 21.79 -15.99
N ILE A 380 5.90 22.44 -15.29
CA ILE A 380 6.76 23.48 -15.85
C ILE A 380 7.68 22.90 -16.92
N ASN A 381 8.30 21.74 -16.69
CA ASN A 381 9.13 21.10 -17.73
C ASN A 381 8.30 20.73 -18.97
N TYR A 382 7.07 20.23 -18.81
CA TYR A 382 6.16 20.06 -19.96
C TYR A 382 5.87 21.38 -20.68
N TYR A 383 5.69 22.47 -19.93
CA TYR A 383 5.45 23.78 -20.52
C TYR A 383 6.68 24.34 -21.25
N LEU A 384 7.88 24.18 -20.70
CA LEU A 384 9.14 24.58 -21.33
C LEU A 384 9.42 23.77 -22.60
N TRP A 385 9.13 22.45 -22.59
CA TRP A 385 9.18 21.62 -23.79
C TRP A 385 8.21 22.10 -24.88
N TYR A 386 6.99 22.50 -24.50
CA TYR A 386 6.03 23.11 -25.43
C TYR A 386 6.60 24.39 -26.06
N LEU A 387 7.17 25.30 -25.27
CA LEU A 387 7.76 26.55 -25.78
C LEU A 387 8.96 26.27 -26.70
N HIS A 388 9.82 25.31 -26.35
CA HIS A 388 10.95 24.89 -27.19
C HIS A 388 10.48 24.49 -28.59
N ASN A 389 9.47 23.62 -28.67
CA ASN A 389 9.00 23.06 -29.95
C ASN A 389 8.11 24.02 -30.76
N THR A 390 7.42 24.97 -30.12
CA THR A 390 6.49 25.87 -30.81
C THR A 390 7.08 27.23 -31.16
N GLN A 391 8.18 27.62 -30.51
CA GLN A 391 8.76 28.96 -30.65
C GLN A 391 10.26 28.95 -30.98
N ASP A 392 10.83 27.77 -31.28
CA ASP A 392 12.24 27.58 -31.65
C ASP A 392 13.23 28.19 -30.63
N ARG A 393 12.86 28.11 -29.35
CA ARG A 393 13.69 28.59 -28.24
C ARG A 393 14.61 27.50 -27.75
N GLY A 394 15.80 27.82 -27.24
CA GLY A 394 16.68 26.83 -26.62
C GLY A 394 15.97 26.04 -25.50
N LEU A 395 16.13 24.71 -25.50
CA LEU A 395 15.52 23.84 -24.48
C LEU A 395 16.03 24.21 -23.10
N SER A 396 15.10 24.68 -22.26
CA SER A 396 15.37 25.00 -20.86
C SER A 396 14.68 23.97 -19.97
N GLU A 397 15.36 23.49 -18.94
CA GLU A 397 14.78 22.57 -17.96
C GLU A 397 15.13 23.01 -16.54
N ILE A 398 14.15 22.93 -15.63
CA ILE A 398 14.43 23.07 -14.21
C ILE A 398 14.96 21.73 -13.70
N GLN A 399 16.28 21.66 -13.58
CA GLN A 399 16.98 20.50 -13.00
C GLN A 399 16.52 20.23 -11.56
N SER A 400 16.86 19.05 -11.05
CA SER A 400 16.48 18.67 -9.70
C SER A 400 17.07 19.61 -8.65
N MET A 401 16.25 20.52 -8.11
CA MET A 401 16.54 21.11 -6.80
C MET A 401 16.72 19.99 -5.78
N LYS A 402 17.60 20.21 -4.79
CA LYS A 402 17.60 19.47 -3.52
C LYS A 402 16.32 19.77 -2.75
N ILE A 403 15.15 19.44 -3.31
CA ILE A 403 13.91 19.40 -2.54
C ILE A 403 14.15 18.31 -1.52
N VAL A 404 14.39 18.71 -0.26
CA VAL A 404 14.42 17.82 0.88
C VAL A 404 13.00 17.29 1.04
N LEU A 405 12.70 16.23 0.29
CA LEU A 405 11.44 15.54 0.40
C LEU A 405 11.41 14.93 1.81
N SER A 406 10.53 15.44 2.67
CA SER A 406 9.99 14.62 3.74
C SER A 406 9.10 13.55 3.09
N GLU A 407 9.67 12.59 2.38
CA GLU A 407 8.89 11.41 2.03
C GLU A 407 8.50 10.75 3.35
N GLN A 408 7.28 10.24 3.43
CA GLN A 408 6.75 9.71 4.67
C GLN A 408 6.94 8.21 4.68
N SER A 409 7.19 7.64 5.85
CA SER A 409 7.21 6.18 5.99
C SER A 409 5.82 5.63 5.66
N PRO A 410 5.73 4.63 4.78
CA PRO A 410 4.47 4.06 4.37
C PRO A 410 3.80 3.31 5.52
N VAL A 411 2.49 3.47 5.62
CA VAL A 411 1.66 2.78 6.62
C VAL A 411 1.19 1.46 6.04
N ILE A 412 1.21 0.41 6.85
CA ILE A 412 0.55 -0.88 6.58
C ILE A 412 -0.61 -1.10 7.57
N LEU A 413 -1.61 -1.84 7.11
CA LEU A 413 -2.61 -2.52 7.92
C LEU A 413 -2.07 -3.91 8.30
N LEU A 414 -2.08 -4.25 9.58
CA LEU A 414 -1.61 -5.53 10.12
C LEU A 414 -2.68 -6.63 9.95
N PRO A 415 -2.32 -7.93 10.02
CA PRO A 415 -3.29 -9.03 9.91
C PRO A 415 -4.45 -8.94 10.90
N THR A 416 -4.14 -8.78 12.19
CA THR A 416 -5.15 -8.68 13.26
C THR A 416 -6.11 -7.50 13.07
N GLU A 417 -5.58 -6.38 12.59
CA GLU A 417 -6.35 -5.18 12.27
C GLU A 417 -7.25 -5.34 11.04
N TYR A 418 -6.77 -6.09 10.04
CA TYR A 418 -7.56 -6.48 8.89
C TYR A 418 -8.70 -7.40 9.31
N ASP A 419 -8.42 -8.44 10.10
CA ASP A 419 -9.42 -9.40 10.55
C ASP A 419 -10.52 -8.72 11.37
N HIS A 420 -10.13 -7.82 12.28
CA HIS A 420 -11.08 -7.01 13.04
C HIS A 420 -11.92 -6.10 12.12
N LEU A 421 -11.30 -5.38 11.17
CA LEU A 421 -12.04 -4.54 10.23
C LEU A 421 -13.01 -5.36 9.37
N TYR A 422 -12.60 -6.53 8.90
CA TYR A 422 -13.45 -7.44 8.15
C TYR A 422 -14.66 -7.88 8.98
N SER A 423 -14.42 -8.33 10.22
CA SER A 423 -15.46 -8.75 11.16
C SER A 423 -16.44 -7.63 11.50
N VAL A 424 -15.95 -6.41 11.70
CA VAL A 424 -16.82 -5.24 11.95
C VAL A 424 -17.67 -4.90 10.73
N LEU A 425 -17.12 -4.96 9.51
CA LEU A 425 -17.90 -4.74 8.28
C LEU A 425 -18.97 -5.82 8.09
N GLU A 426 -18.62 -7.08 8.35
CA GLU A 426 -19.57 -8.19 8.29
C GLU A 426 -20.68 -8.05 9.34
N SER A 427 -20.32 -7.75 10.58
CA SER A 427 -21.28 -7.57 11.67
C SER A 427 -22.21 -6.39 11.39
N ALA A 428 -21.65 -5.27 10.91
CA ALA A 428 -22.42 -4.11 10.49
C ALA A 428 -23.40 -4.45 9.36
N GLU A 429 -22.97 -5.24 8.38
CA GLU A 429 -23.84 -5.68 7.28
C GLU A 429 -25.01 -6.54 7.77
N ARG A 430 -24.78 -7.46 8.71
CA ARG A 430 -25.82 -8.38 9.25
C ARG A 430 -26.91 -7.66 10.02
N ILE A 431 -26.56 -6.59 10.75
CA ILE A 431 -27.51 -5.80 11.55
C ILE A 431 -28.09 -4.60 10.80
N GLU A 432 -27.52 -4.26 9.64
CA GLU A 432 -27.97 -3.15 8.81
C GLU A 432 -29.30 -3.51 8.14
N ILE A 433 -30.20 -2.54 8.09
CA ILE A 433 -31.57 -2.71 7.56
C ILE A 433 -31.71 -1.93 6.25
N ASN A 434 -30.90 -0.90 6.05
CA ASN A 434 -30.91 -0.09 4.84
C ASN A 434 -30.24 -0.87 3.71
N SER A 435 -31.02 -1.31 2.72
CA SER A 435 -30.55 -2.11 1.58
C SER A 435 -29.38 -1.46 0.81
N TYR A 436 -29.37 -0.11 0.72
CA TYR A 436 -28.27 0.63 0.12
C TYR A 436 -27.00 0.57 0.97
N ARG A 437 -27.11 0.69 2.29
CA ARG A 437 -25.96 0.56 3.20
C ARG A 437 -25.46 -0.88 3.28
N ILE A 438 -26.33 -1.89 3.28
CA ILE A 438 -25.93 -3.30 3.13
C ILE A 438 -25.07 -3.46 1.88
N SER A 439 -25.54 -2.93 0.75
CA SER A 439 -24.81 -3.03 -0.53
C SER A 439 -23.47 -2.29 -0.50
N LEU A 440 -23.41 -1.11 0.15
CA LEU A 440 -22.17 -0.36 0.38
C LEU A 440 -21.19 -1.14 1.27
N LEU A 441 -21.67 -1.71 2.37
CA LEU A 441 -20.85 -2.50 3.31
C LEU A 441 -20.31 -3.75 2.64
N ARG A 442 -21.15 -4.49 1.89
CA ARG A 442 -20.73 -5.63 1.07
C ARG A 442 -19.66 -5.25 0.05
N ALA A 443 -19.89 -4.19 -0.73
CA ALA A 443 -18.92 -3.72 -1.73
C ALA A 443 -17.62 -3.21 -1.07
N THR A 444 -17.71 -2.59 0.10
CA THR A 444 -16.55 -2.19 0.90
C THR A 444 -15.76 -3.39 1.39
N ARG A 445 -16.44 -4.43 1.88
CA ARG A 445 -15.82 -5.68 2.33
C ARG A 445 -15.11 -6.39 1.18
N LEU A 446 -15.72 -6.44 0.00
CA LEU A 446 -15.07 -6.95 -1.21
C LEU A 446 -13.85 -6.10 -1.61
N ALA A 447 -13.97 -4.77 -1.62
CA ALA A 447 -12.84 -3.89 -1.93
C ALA A 447 -11.68 -4.04 -0.92
N LEU A 448 -11.97 -4.28 0.36
CA LEU A 448 -10.98 -4.59 1.40
C LEU A 448 -10.26 -5.89 1.08
N ILE A 449 -10.97 -6.98 0.77
CA ILE A 449 -10.38 -8.27 0.36
C ILE A 449 -9.48 -8.06 -0.88
N LEU A 450 -9.99 -7.44 -1.94
CA LEU A 450 -9.26 -7.24 -3.18
C LEU A 450 -8.00 -6.38 -3.00
N GLY A 451 -8.05 -5.38 -2.12
CA GLY A 451 -6.89 -4.54 -1.80
C GLY A 451 -5.86 -5.28 -0.94
N TYR A 452 -6.29 -5.97 0.10
CA TYR A 452 -5.42 -6.54 1.13
C TYR A 452 -4.92 -7.95 0.80
N ARG A 453 -5.81 -8.84 0.33
CA ARG A 453 -5.47 -10.23 -0.02
C ARG A 453 -4.87 -10.36 -1.41
N LEU A 454 -5.20 -9.45 -2.35
CA LEU A 454 -4.75 -9.55 -3.75
C LEU A 454 -3.88 -8.37 -4.21
N GLY A 455 -3.65 -7.35 -3.36
CA GLY A 455 -2.72 -6.25 -3.68
C GLY A 455 -3.13 -5.37 -4.86
N LEU A 456 -4.42 -5.32 -5.19
CA LEU A 456 -4.89 -4.56 -6.34
C LEU A 456 -4.81 -3.05 -6.12
N ARG A 457 -4.54 -2.30 -7.19
CA ARG A 457 -4.62 -0.84 -7.18
C ARG A 457 -6.08 -0.41 -7.07
N ALA A 458 -6.34 0.75 -6.46
CA ALA A 458 -7.69 1.31 -6.41
C ALA A 458 -8.34 1.38 -7.81
N SER A 459 -7.57 1.76 -8.85
CA SER A 459 -8.07 1.78 -10.22
C SER A 459 -8.41 0.40 -10.77
N GLU A 460 -7.67 -0.65 -10.40
CA GLU A 460 -7.93 -2.02 -10.85
C GLU A 460 -9.24 -2.51 -10.20
N VAL A 461 -9.34 -2.37 -8.87
CA VAL A 461 -10.53 -2.74 -8.08
C VAL A 461 -11.82 -2.12 -8.64
N LYS A 462 -11.77 -0.86 -9.08
CA LYS A 462 -12.92 -0.14 -9.68
C LYS A 462 -13.46 -0.77 -10.97
N HIS A 463 -12.63 -1.52 -11.69
CA HIS A 463 -12.89 -1.97 -13.05
C HIS A 463 -12.96 -3.49 -13.20
N VAL A 464 -12.73 -4.25 -12.12
CA VAL A 464 -12.95 -5.70 -12.08
C VAL A 464 -14.40 -6.02 -12.42
N ARG A 465 -14.60 -6.95 -13.34
CA ARG A 465 -15.89 -7.46 -13.79
C ARG A 465 -16.19 -8.81 -13.16
N ALA A 466 -17.45 -9.23 -13.18
CA ALA A 466 -17.81 -10.56 -12.70
C ALA A 466 -17.13 -11.69 -13.49
N MET A 467 -16.98 -11.52 -14.82
CA MET A 467 -16.33 -12.51 -15.68
C MET A 467 -14.83 -12.67 -15.44
N ASP A 468 -14.17 -11.69 -14.80
CA ASP A 468 -12.73 -11.74 -14.56
C ASP A 468 -12.34 -12.74 -13.44
N PHE A 469 -13.33 -13.25 -12.70
CA PHE A 469 -13.15 -14.24 -11.64
C PHE A 469 -13.26 -15.67 -12.18
N HIS A 470 -12.19 -16.44 -12.02
CA HIS A 470 -12.14 -17.86 -12.33
C HIS A 470 -12.15 -18.65 -11.02
N LEU A 471 -13.33 -19.03 -10.53
CA LEU A 471 -13.49 -19.60 -9.17
C LEU A 471 -13.50 -21.13 -9.12
N ARG A 472 -13.26 -21.81 -10.24
CA ARG A 472 -13.19 -23.28 -10.33
C ARG A 472 -11.75 -23.76 -10.21
N GLY A 473 -11.53 -24.89 -9.54
CA GLY A 473 -10.18 -25.41 -9.29
C GLY A 473 -9.37 -24.44 -8.43
N PHE A 474 -8.13 -24.16 -8.85
CA PHE A 474 -7.36 -23.08 -8.23
C PHE A 474 -7.92 -21.73 -8.67
N ALA A 475 -8.58 -21.04 -7.75
CA ALA A 475 -9.28 -19.80 -8.04
C ALA A 475 -8.29 -18.66 -8.35
N GLU A 476 -8.58 -17.90 -9.40
CA GLU A 476 -7.75 -16.79 -9.89
C GLU A 476 -8.60 -15.59 -10.32
N LEU A 477 -7.98 -14.41 -10.28
CA LEU A 477 -8.53 -13.16 -10.80
C LEU A 477 -7.65 -12.66 -11.95
N LEU A 478 -8.24 -12.46 -13.13
CA LEU A 478 -7.55 -11.86 -14.27
C LEU A 478 -7.67 -10.34 -14.22
N ILE A 479 -6.55 -9.64 -14.42
CA ILE A 479 -6.49 -8.19 -14.50
C ILE A 479 -6.14 -7.82 -15.93
N GLU A 480 -7.15 -7.43 -16.71
CA GLU A 480 -7.02 -7.22 -18.16
C GLU A 480 -7.55 -5.83 -18.59
N PRO A 481 -6.99 -5.23 -19.65
CA PRO A 481 -7.59 -4.08 -20.30
C PRO A 481 -8.85 -4.49 -21.09
N TYR A 482 -9.76 -3.55 -21.31
CA TYR A 482 -10.91 -3.71 -22.21
C TYR A 482 -11.26 -2.36 -22.85
N VAL A 483 -12.19 -2.34 -23.81
CA VAL A 483 -12.51 -1.17 -24.68
C VAL A 483 -12.57 0.18 -23.94
N ASN A 484 -13.09 0.20 -22.71
CA ASN A 484 -13.26 1.42 -21.90
C ASN A 484 -12.37 1.47 -20.64
N HIS A 485 -11.31 0.67 -20.58
CA HIS A 485 -10.38 0.62 -19.45
C HIS A 485 -8.97 0.19 -19.89
N SER A 486 -8.01 1.10 -19.71
CA SER A 486 -6.58 0.80 -19.92
C SER A 486 -5.87 0.60 -18.58
N LEU A 487 -4.92 -0.33 -18.58
CA LEU A 487 -4.04 -0.53 -17.43
C LEU A 487 -2.94 0.53 -17.39
N LYS A 488 -2.30 0.66 -16.22
CA LYS A 488 -1.23 1.65 -16.00
C LYS A 488 0.00 1.38 -16.88
N THR A 489 0.33 0.11 -17.07
CA THR A 489 1.50 -0.40 -17.81
C THR A 489 1.17 -1.77 -18.40
N ILE A 490 1.92 -2.24 -19.40
CA ILE A 490 1.77 -3.58 -19.97
C ILE A 490 1.96 -4.65 -18.90
N SER A 491 2.94 -4.48 -18.00
CA SER A 491 3.19 -5.38 -16.86
C SER A 491 2.06 -5.44 -15.82
N SER A 492 0.99 -4.66 -15.99
CA SER A 492 -0.19 -4.74 -15.13
C SER A 492 -1.18 -5.82 -15.59
N TYR A 493 -1.06 -6.30 -16.83
CA TYR A 493 -1.79 -7.48 -17.32
C TYR A 493 -1.28 -8.72 -16.61
N ARG A 494 -2.15 -9.38 -15.83
CA ARG A 494 -1.74 -10.50 -14.97
C ARG A 494 -2.90 -11.33 -14.45
N SER A 495 -2.57 -12.56 -14.05
CA SER A 495 -3.40 -13.39 -13.17
C SER A 495 -2.91 -13.26 -11.72
N VAL A 496 -3.84 -13.11 -10.78
CA VAL A 496 -3.56 -13.09 -9.34
C VAL A 496 -4.26 -14.28 -8.69
N GLY A 497 -3.50 -15.10 -7.96
CA GLY A 497 -4.06 -16.26 -7.27
C GLY A 497 -4.96 -15.86 -6.10
N ILE A 498 -6.17 -16.43 -6.03
CA ILE A 498 -7.15 -16.29 -4.95
C ILE A 498 -7.03 -17.48 -3.98
N SER A 499 -6.91 -18.71 -4.51
CA SER A 499 -6.70 -19.91 -3.71
C SER A 499 -5.45 -19.81 -2.84
N GLY A 500 -5.58 -20.28 -1.60
CA GLY A 500 -4.55 -20.17 -0.56
C GLY A 500 -4.24 -18.76 -0.07
N ARG A 501 -5.01 -17.73 -0.48
CA ARG A 501 -4.86 -16.36 0.04
C ARG A 501 -6.05 -15.88 0.85
N LEU A 502 -7.25 -16.20 0.38
CA LEU A 502 -8.47 -15.89 1.09
C LEU A 502 -8.70 -16.94 2.18
N MET A 503 -9.16 -16.48 3.34
CA MET A 503 -9.66 -17.38 4.38
C MET A 503 -10.96 -18.08 3.93
N PRO A 504 -11.32 -19.24 4.50
CA PRO A 504 -12.52 -19.97 4.11
C PRO A 504 -13.81 -19.13 4.14
N GLU A 505 -13.95 -18.23 5.09
CA GLU A 505 -15.10 -17.32 5.24
C GLU A 505 -15.11 -16.25 4.14
N GLU A 506 -13.95 -15.74 3.75
CA GLU A 506 -13.78 -14.77 2.67
C GLU A 506 -14.06 -15.41 1.31
N MET A 507 -13.59 -16.65 1.10
CA MET A 507 -13.88 -17.44 -0.10
C MET A 507 -15.37 -17.74 -0.20
N SER A 508 -16.01 -18.10 0.92
CA SER A 508 -17.46 -18.34 0.99
C SER A 508 -18.24 -17.06 0.68
N PHE A 509 -17.81 -15.92 1.23
CA PHE A 509 -18.37 -14.62 0.88
C PHE A 509 -18.24 -14.30 -0.62
N LEU A 510 -17.06 -14.50 -1.22
CA LEU A 510 -16.83 -14.24 -2.64
C LEU A 510 -17.72 -15.14 -3.53
N LYS A 511 -17.79 -16.43 -3.21
CA LYS A 511 -18.65 -17.42 -3.91
C LYS A 511 -20.14 -17.14 -3.74
N GLY A 512 -20.57 -16.50 -2.66
CA GLY A 512 -21.95 -16.05 -2.49
C GLY A 512 -22.23 -14.71 -3.18
N TYR A 513 -21.27 -13.79 -3.17
CA TYR A 513 -21.39 -12.46 -3.77
C TYR A 513 -21.51 -12.53 -5.29
N HIS A 514 -20.68 -13.36 -5.94
CA HIS A 514 -20.58 -13.42 -7.40
C HIS A 514 -21.88 -13.88 -8.09
N PRO A 515 -22.53 -15.00 -7.69
CA PRO A 515 -23.82 -15.41 -8.24
C PRO A 515 -24.92 -14.40 -7.92
N HIS A 516 -24.99 -13.90 -6.69
CA HIS A 516 -26.01 -12.92 -6.29
C HIS A 516 -25.94 -11.62 -7.12
N PHE A 517 -24.73 -11.20 -7.51
CA PHE A 517 -24.54 -10.08 -8.41
C PHE A 517 -25.11 -10.36 -9.81
N LEU A 518 -24.87 -11.54 -10.37
CA LEU A 518 -25.39 -11.95 -11.68
C LEU A 518 -26.92 -12.11 -11.66
N GLU A 519 -27.46 -12.74 -10.62
CA GLU A 519 -28.91 -12.94 -10.39
C GLU A 519 -29.67 -11.61 -10.24
N SER A 520 -28.98 -10.51 -9.91
CA SER A 520 -29.58 -9.17 -9.84
C SER A 520 -29.93 -8.54 -11.20
N GLY A 521 -29.89 -9.33 -12.28
CA GLY A 521 -30.16 -8.91 -13.67
C GLY A 521 -28.98 -8.21 -14.33
N ARG A 522 -27.76 -8.42 -13.82
CA ARG A 522 -26.53 -7.82 -14.35
C ARG A 522 -25.72 -8.85 -15.13
N ASN A 523 -25.15 -8.41 -16.23
CA ASN A 523 -24.35 -9.27 -17.10
C ASN A 523 -22.96 -9.53 -16.50
N ALA A 524 -22.29 -10.57 -16.99
CA ALA A 524 -20.96 -10.97 -16.51
C ALA A 524 -19.87 -9.93 -16.83
N ASP A 525 -20.09 -9.05 -17.82
CA ASP A 525 -19.22 -7.93 -18.15
C ASP A 525 -19.38 -6.72 -17.20
N ALA A 526 -20.38 -6.75 -16.32
CA ALA A 526 -20.64 -5.68 -15.38
C ALA A 526 -19.60 -5.66 -14.24
N ARG A 527 -19.31 -4.44 -13.77
CA ARG A 527 -18.31 -4.18 -12.72
C ARG A 527 -18.82 -4.62 -11.35
N ILE A 528 -18.05 -5.44 -10.66
CA ILE A 528 -18.50 -6.14 -9.45
C ILE A 528 -18.74 -5.22 -8.24
N LEU A 529 -18.17 -4.00 -8.22
CA LEU A 529 -18.32 -3.03 -7.11
C LEU A 529 -19.49 -2.04 -7.29
N GLU A 530 -20.39 -2.29 -8.22
CA GLU A 530 -21.52 -1.40 -8.46
C GLU A 530 -22.67 -1.63 -7.47
N PHE A 531 -22.71 -0.85 -6.39
CA PHE A 531 -23.71 -1.02 -5.33
C PHE A 531 -24.97 -0.13 -5.48
N LYS A 532 -24.96 0.91 -6.32
CA LYS A 532 -26.14 1.75 -6.62
C LYS A 532 -26.37 1.91 -8.12
N ALA A 533 -27.50 1.38 -8.58
CA ALA A 533 -27.95 1.51 -9.96
C ALA A 533 -28.19 2.99 -10.33
N GLY A 534 -27.85 3.36 -11.57
CA GLY A 534 -28.06 4.72 -12.10
C GLY A 534 -27.11 5.80 -11.58
N LYS A 535 -26.06 5.44 -10.83
CA LYS A 535 -24.96 6.35 -10.46
C LYS A 535 -23.69 6.00 -11.22
N SER A 536 -22.89 7.02 -11.53
CA SER A 536 -21.61 6.80 -12.22
C SER A 536 -20.69 5.92 -11.39
N VAL A 537 -19.87 5.12 -12.07
CA VAL A 537 -18.87 4.25 -11.44
C VAL A 537 -17.90 5.04 -10.55
N ASN A 538 -17.54 6.26 -10.93
CA ASN A 538 -16.72 7.13 -10.09
C ASN A 538 -17.43 7.52 -8.79
N THR A 539 -18.74 7.80 -8.85
CA THR A 539 -19.55 8.15 -7.67
C THR A 539 -19.62 6.99 -6.70
N ASN A 540 -19.98 5.79 -7.16
CA ASN A 540 -20.08 4.60 -6.31
C ASN A 540 -18.72 4.28 -5.66
N ASN A 541 -17.66 4.26 -6.46
CA ASN A 541 -16.32 4.00 -5.95
C ASN A 541 -15.85 5.04 -4.93
N ASN A 542 -16.12 6.33 -5.16
CA ASN A 542 -15.75 7.37 -4.19
C ASN A 542 -16.37 7.14 -2.81
N TYR A 543 -17.60 6.61 -2.72
CA TYR A 543 -18.19 6.25 -1.43
C TYR A 543 -17.48 5.08 -0.78
N ILE A 544 -17.27 3.98 -1.51
CA ILE A 544 -16.58 2.77 -1.01
C ILE A 544 -15.17 3.12 -0.51
N PHE A 545 -14.34 3.73 -1.36
CA PHE A 545 -12.95 4.03 -1.01
C PHE A 545 -12.86 5.06 0.12
N LYS A 546 -13.73 6.08 0.14
CA LYS A 546 -13.73 7.07 1.23
C LYS A 546 -14.09 6.42 2.56
N PHE A 547 -15.13 5.59 2.57
CA PHE A 547 -15.56 4.87 3.76
C PHE A 547 -14.48 3.91 4.26
N LEU A 548 -13.91 3.09 3.37
CA LEU A 548 -12.83 2.17 3.69
C LEU A 548 -11.59 2.89 4.23
N CYS A 549 -11.16 3.97 3.57
CA CYS A 549 -10.01 4.74 4.04
C CYS A 549 -10.26 5.36 5.42
N GLN A 550 -11.48 5.81 5.73
CA GLN A 550 -11.81 6.32 7.06
C GLN A 550 -11.70 5.22 8.12
N ALA A 551 -12.22 4.03 7.85
CA ALA A 551 -12.12 2.90 8.76
C ALA A 551 -10.65 2.48 9.00
N ILE A 552 -9.83 2.43 7.94
CA ILE A 552 -8.41 2.13 8.07
C ILE A 552 -7.70 3.22 8.89
N ARG A 553 -8.02 4.51 8.69
CA ARG A 553 -7.43 5.62 9.46
C ARG A 553 -7.75 5.54 10.95
N SER A 554 -8.97 5.15 11.31
CA SER A 554 -9.35 5.01 12.73
C SER A 554 -8.61 3.88 13.46
N ILE A 555 -8.16 2.87 12.72
CA ILE A 555 -7.33 1.78 13.25
C ILE A 555 -5.86 2.20 13.26
N THR A 556 -5.36 2.66 12.12
CA THR A 556 -3.92 2.91 11.92
C THR A 556 -3.41 4.14 12.68
N GLY A 557 -4.29 5.07 13.06
CA GLY A 557 -3.90 6.34 13.66
C GLY A 557 -3.16 7.27 12.71
N ASP A 558 -3.19 7.02 11.40
CA ASP A 558 -2.51 7.84 10.40
C ASP A 558 -3.50 8.44 9.40
N ILE A 559 -3.59 9.79 9.39
CA ILE A 559 -4.45 10.57 8.50
C ILE A 559 -4.11 10.42 7.00
N LYS A 560 -2.88 10.03 6.67
CA LYS A 560 -2.37 9.88 5.29
C LYS A 560 -2.67 8.52 4.69
N THR A 561 -3.18 7.58 5.49
CA THR A 561 -3.59 6.27 5.00
C THR A 561 -4.60 6.41 3.84
N ALA A 562 -4.34 5.69 2.76
CA ALA A 562 -5.16 5.64 1.55
C ALA A 562 -5.40 4.18 1.16
N PHE A 563 -6.28 3.92 0.20
CA PHE A 563 -6.55 2.54 -0.26
C PHE A 563 -5.26 1.79 -0.66
N HIS A 564 -4.29 2.52 -1.21
CA HIS A 564 -3.01 1.97 -1.62
C HIS A 564 -2.18 1.37 -0.46
N THR A 565 -2.46 1.76 0.79
CA THR A 565 -1.92 1.11 2.00
C THR A 565 -2.19 -0.40 2.02
N LEU A 566 -3.36 -0.85 1.56
CA LEU A 566 -3.68 -2.28 1.52
C LEU A 566 -2.74 -3.06 0.58
N ARG A 567 -2.27 -2.42 -0.49
CA ARG A 567 -1.28 -3.01 -1.40
C ARG A 567 0.12 -3.07 -0.78
N HIS A 568 0.49 -2.10 0.05
CA HIS A 568 1.72 -2.18 0.87
C HIS A 568 1.62 -3.32 1.88
N SER A 569 0.47 -3.49 2.55
CA SER A 569 0.19 -4.63 3.42
C SER A 569 0.31 -5.96 2.67
N PHE A 570 -0.34 -6.09 1.51
CA PHE A 570 -0.26 -7.29 0.68
C PHE A 570 1.19 -7.69 0.40
N ALA A 571 1.98 -6.76 -0.12
CA ALA A 571 3.38 -6.99 -0.47
C ALA A 571 4.23 -7.38 0.75
N SER A 572 4.07 -6.63 1.84
CA SER A 572 4.82 -6.81 3.09
C SER A 572 4.50 -8.13 3.78
N ASN A 573 3.24 -8.57 3.76
CA ASN A 573 2.83 -9.82 4.39
C ASN A 573 3.16 -11.04 3.50
N ASN A 574 2.97 -10.94 2.19
CA ASN A 574 3.21 -12.06 1.28
C ASN A 574 4.70 -12.38 1.15
N ILE A 575 5.60 -11.39 1.16
CA ILE A 575 7.03 -11.71 1.04
C ILE A 575 7.53 -12.59 2.19
N ALA A 576 7.06 -12.33 3.42
CA ALA A 576 7.43 -13.12 4.59
C ALA A 576 6.94 -14.56 4.44
N MET A 577 5.68 -14.73 4.02
CA MET A 577 5.07 -16.03 3.78
C MET A 577 5.71 -16.82 2.64
N MET A 578 6.14 -16.15 1.57
CA MET A 578 6.78 -16.83 0.45
C MET A 578 8.20 -17.27 0.79
N LEU A 579 8.95 -16.45 1.52
CA LEU A 579 10.33 -16.77 1.92
C LEU A 579 10.41 -17.78 3.07
N SER A 580 9.35 -17.92 3.89
CA SER A 580 9.32 -18.83 5.03
C SER A 580 9.52 -20.31 4.64
N ARG A 581 9.27 -20.69 3.38
CA ARG A 581 9.58 -22.03 2.85
C ARG A 581 11.06 -22.41 3.01
N LYS A 582 11.95 -21.42 2.98
CA LYS A 582 13.41 -21.62 3.08
C LYS A 582 13.91 -21.70 4.52
N TRP A 583 13.03 -21.47 5.49
CA TRP A 583 13.40 -21.47 6.90
C TRP A 583 12.99 -22.78 7.56
N ASP A 584 13.69 -23.13 8.64
CA ASP A 584 13.31 -24.26 9.50
C ASP A 584 11.97 -24.00 10.22
N GLN A 585 11.41 -25.05 10.82
CA GLN A 585 10.09 -24.97 11.44
C GLN A 585 10.03 -24.03 12.65
N SER A 586 11.09 -23.99 13.47
CA SER A 586 11.15 -23.11 14.64
C SER A 586 11.20 -21.63 14.24
N SER A 587 11.87 -21.31 13.14
CA SER A 587 11.88 -19.98 12.53
C SER A 587 10.49 -19.60 12.00
N ARG A 588 9.79 -20.52 11.33
CA ARG A 588 8.42 -20.26 10.83
C ARG A 588 7.42 -19.93 11.94
N GLU A 589 7.54 -20.58 13.09
CA GLU A 589 6.67 -20.36 14.26
C GLU A 589 6.88 -18.98 14.93
N SER A 590 8.03 -18.33 14.71
CA SER A 590 8.33 -17.00 15.25
C SER A 590 7.85 -15.84 14.37
N LEU A 591 7.38 -16.10 13.15
CA LEU A 591 6.64 -15.11 12.39
C LEU A 591 5.35 -14.80 13.15
N TYR A 592 5.10 -13.53 13.46
CA TYR A 592 3.85 -13.03 14.07
C TYR A 592 2.64 -13.17 13.12
N LEU A 593 2.45 -14.34 12.51
CA LEU A 593 1.40 -14.66 11.55
C LEU A 593 0.53 -15.78 12.11
N PRO A 594 -0.79 -15.58 12.24
CA PRO A 594 -1.72 -16.60 12.71
C PRO A 594 -1.55 -17.94 11.97
N SER A 595 -1.62 -19.04 12.71
CA SER A 595 -1.38 -20.40 12.20
C SER A 595 -2.34 -20.79 11.07
N GLU A 596 -3.54 -20.24 11.09
CA GLU A 596 -4.62 -20.44 10.14
C GLU A 596 -4.26 -19.85 8.79
N ILE A 597 -3.69 -18.63 8.78
CA ILE A 597 -3.19 -17.99 7.56
C ILE A 597 -2.06 -18.84 6.96
N GLN A 598 -1.19 -19.41 7.79
CA GLN A 598 -0.11 -20.27 7.31
C GLN A 598 -0.63 -21.54 6.66
N LYS A 599 -1.70 -22.13 7.19
CA LYS A 599 -2.34 -23.33 6.64
C LYS A 599 -2.92 -23.07 5.25
N GLU A 600 -3.74 -22.03 5.09
CA GLU A 600 -4.33 -21.68 3.79
C GLU A 600 -3.24 -21.36 2.76
N TYR A 601 -2.19 -20.64 3.18
CA TYR A 601 -1.09 -20.27 2.29
C TYR A 601 -0.29 -21.46 1.76
N LYS A 602 -0.34 -22.64 2.40
CA LYS A 602 0.30 -23.85 1.88
C LYS A 602 -0.26 -24.25 0.52
N GLU A 603 -1.56 -24.05 0.27
CA GLU A 603 -2.16 -24.36 -1.04
C GLU A 603 -1.58 -23.45 -2.14
N TYR A 604 -1.43 -22.15 -1.84
CA TYR A 604 -0.80 -21.21 -2.75
C TYR A 604 0.67 -21.58 -3.02
N LEU A 605 1.40 -21.94 -1.96
CA LEU A 605 2.80 -22.35 -2.06
C LEU A 605 3.00 -23.67 -2.82
N ALA A 606 2.06 -24.61 -2.71
CA ALA A 606 2.11 -25.87 -3.43
C ALA A 606 2.05 -25.65 -4.96
N ARG A 607 1.24 -24.70 -5.43
CA ARG A 607 1.20 -24.31 -6.86
C ARG A 607 2.49 -23.65 -7.35
N MET A 608 3.24 -23.02 -6.45
CA MET A 608 4.57 -22.48 -6.73
C MET A 608 5.67 -23.55 -6.75
N ASN A 609 5.36 -24.82 -6.45
CA ASN A 609 6.34 -25.91 -6.44
C ASN A 609 6.48 -26.55 -7.84
N PRO A 610 7.69 -26.63 -8.43
CA PRO A 610 7.89 -27.18 -9.77
C PRO A 610 7.49 -28.66 -9.90
N GLU A 611 7.62 -29.45 -8.84
CA GLU A 611 7.46 -30.91 -8.85
C GLU A 611 6.01 -31.42 -8.98
N HIS A 612 4.99 -30.56 -8.89
CA HIS A 612 3.57 -30.96 -8.82
C HIS A 612 2.71 -30.44 -9.99
N ASN A 613 3.19 -30.56 -11.24
CA ASN A 613 2.50 -29.99 -12.41
C ASN A 613 2.26 -28.46 -12.30
N GLY A 614 3.12 -27.75 -11.58
CA GLY A 614 2.97 -26.32 -11.33
C GLY A 614 3.39 -25.47 -12.54
N SER A 615 2.47 -24.70 -13.13
CA SER A 615 2.74 -23.80 -14.27
C SER A 615 3.49 -22.49 -13.93
N ARG A 616 4.18 -22.42 -12.78
CA ARG A 616 4.81 -21.19 -12.26
C ARG A 616 6.19 -21.43 -11.66
N THR A 617 7.18 -21.67 -12.51
CA THR A 617 8.60 -21.58 -12.13
C THR A 617 9.01 -20.10 -12.03
N ALA A 618 8.76 -19.45 -10.89
CA ALA A 618 9.30 -18.12 -10.63
C ALA A 618 9.76 -18.00 -9.19
N ARG A 619 11.03 -17.63 -9.02
CA ARG A 619 11.61 -17.15 -7.75
C ARG A 619 10.58 -16.28 -7.01
N GLU A 620 10.41 -16.50 -5.72
CA GLU A 620 9.28 -16.00 -4.92
C GLU A 620 9.05 -14.49 -5.09
N ILE A 621 10.16 -13.77 -5.12
CA ILE A 621 10.22 -12.33 -5.30
C ILE A 621 9.68 -11.87 -6.68
N HIS A 622 10.02 -12.60 -7.73
CA HIS A 622 9.55 -12.31 -9.09
C HIS A 622 8.07 -12.61 -9.22
N GLN A 623 7.60 -13.70 -8.59
CA GLN A 623 6.18 -14.01 -8.54
C GLN A 623 5.40 -12.89 -7.84
N LEU A 624 5.86 -12.43 -6.68
CA LEU A 624 5.23 -11.30 -5.98
C LEU A 624 5.22 -10.03 -6.84
N ALA A 625 6.34 -9.73 -7.53
CA ALA A 625 6.40 -8.59 -8.44
C ALA A 625 5.40 -8.70 -9.61
N ARG A 626 5.25 -9.90 -10.18
CA ARG A 626 4.30 -10.20 -11.26
C ARG A 626 2.86 -9.99 -10.79
N GLU A 627 2.48 -10.52 -9.64
CA GLU A 627 1.11 -10.41 -9.10
C GLU A 627 0.76 -9.03 -8.58
N ILE A 628 1.75 -8.25 -8.17
CA ILE A 628 1.58 -6.83 -7.90
C ILE A 628 1.48 -6.03 -9.22
N GLY A 629 1.98 -6.57 -10.34
CA GLY A 629 1.98 -5.91 -11.64
C GLY A 629 3.10 -4.87 -11.76
N HIS A 630 4.31 -5.25 -11.37
CA HIS A 630 5.55 -4.52 -11.56
C HIS A 630 6.45 -5.21 -12.58
N ALA A 631 7.18 -4.40 -13.34
CA ALA A 631 8.14 -4.89 -14.33
C ALA A 631 9.37 -5.57 -13.70
N SER A 632 9.71 -5.24 -12.44
CA SER A 632 10.87 -5.81 -11.77
C SER A 632 10.69 -5.97 -10.25
N PRO A 633 11.33 -6.97 -9.64
CA PRO A 633 11.50 -7.10 -8.19
C PRO A 633 12.02 -5.84 -7.51
N SER A 634 13.00 -5.16 -8.12
CA SER A 634 13.60 -3.95 -7.58
C SER A 634 12.52 -2.91 -7.27
N THR A 635 11.54 -2.73 -8.17
CA THR A 635 10.41 -1.81 -7.95
C THR A 635 9.54 -2.22 -6.76
N THR A 636 9.32 -3.52 -6.56
CA THR A 636 8.53 -4.07 -5.44
C THR A 636 9.23 -3.85 -4.10
N PHE A 637 10.51 -4.22 -4.01
CA PHE A 637 11.32 -4.01 -2.81
C PHE A 637 11.48 -2.53 -2.49
N LYS A 638 11.78 -1.71 -3.51
CA LYS A 638 12.04 -0.29 -3.35
C LYS A 638 10.83 0.52 -2.88
N SER A 639 9.60 0.07 -3.12
CA SER A 639 8.43 0.96 -2.93
C SER A 639 7.25 0.32 -2.20
N TYR A 640 7.28 -0.98 -1.88
CA TYR A 640 6.08 -1.67 -1.38
C TYR A 640 6.30 -2.60 -0.20
N ILE A 641 7.51 -3.14 -0.04
CA ILE A 641 7.80 -4.10 1.03
C ILE A 641 8.47 -3.36 2.20
N HIS A 642 7.73 -3.21 3.31
CA HIS A 642 8.17 -2.44 4.50
C HIS A 642 8.39 -3.32 5.74
N SER A 643 8.26 -4.63 5.59
CA SER A 643 8.48 -5.66 6.61
C SER A 643 9.83 -6.38 6.44
N ILE A 644 10.74 -5.88 5.60
CA ILE A 644 12.02 -6.56 5.34
C ILE A 644 12.87 -6.65 6.61
N ASP A 645 12.81 -5.63 7.45
CA ASP A 645 13.51 -5.60 8.73
C ASP A 645 13.10 -6.78 9.62
N ASP A 646 11.86 -7.24 9.49
CA ASP A 646 11.32 -8.38 10.22
C ASP A 646 11.89 -9.72 9.76
N LEU A 647 12.44 -9.76 8.54
CA LEU A 647 13.06 -10.96 8.00
C LEU A 647 14.52 -11.08 8.47
N ARG A 648 15.16 -9.99 8.91
CA ARG A 648 16.59 -9.98 9.28
C ARG A 648 16.95 -10.94 10.42
N PRO A 649 16.17 -11.05 11.52
CA PRO A 649 16.52 -11.92 12.64
C PRO A 649 16.75 -13.38 12.23
N PHE A 650 16.02 -13.87 11.22
CA PHE A 650 16.16 -15.23 10.67
C PHE A 650 17.53 -15.51 10.06
N TYR A 651 18.17 -14.48 9.52
CA TYR A 651 19.51 -14.60 8.93
C TYR A 651 20.60 -14.21 9.95
N GLN A 652 20.32 -13.25 10.83
CA GLN A 652 21.25 -12.78 11.87
C GLN A 652 21.62 -13.88 12.85
N LYS A 653 20.67 -14.73 13.26
CA LYS A 653 20.91 -15.88 14.14
C LYS A 653 22.09 -16.75 13.67
N ASN A 654 22.16 -17.02 12.37
CA ASN A 654 23.19 -17.88 11.78
C ASN A 654 24.52 -17.16 11.52
N MET A 655 24.56 -15.84 11.71
CA MET A 655 25.77 -15.04 11.55
C MET A 655 26.46 -14.72 12.87
N HIS A 656 25.77 -14.84 14.01
CA HIS A 656 26.38 -14.54 15.30
C HIS A 656 27.55 -15.49 15.59
N PRO A 657 28.63 -14.99 16.23
CA PRO A 657 29.69 -15.86 16.72
C PRO A 657 29.15 -16.84 17.76
N GLN A 658 29.68 -18.06 17.75
CA GLN A 658 29.40 -19.07 18.75
C GLN A 658 30.45 -19.04 19.85
N PHE A 659 30.02 -19.30 21.08
CA PHE A 659 30.85 -19.13 22.27
C PHE A 659 30.90 -20.43 23.09
N SER A 660 32.02 -20.66 23.76
CA SER A 660 32.14 -21.73 24.75
C SER A 660 31.29 -21.41 25.98
N THR A 661 31.04 -22.44 26.80
CA THR A 661 30.31 -22.29 28.07
C THR A 661 30.98 -21.27 29.00
N ALA A 662 32.32 -21.21 29.02
CA ALA A 662 33.07 -20.29 29.87
C ALA A 662 32.96 -18.84 29.39
N GLU A 663 33.08 -18.63 28.07
CA GLU A 663 32.95 -17.32 27.44
C GLU A 663 31.55 -16.74 27.67
N LEU A 664 30.48 -17.51 27.41
CA LEU A 664 29.10 -17.05 27.66
C LEU A 664 28.83 -16.76 29.13
N ALA A 665 29.36 -17.58 30.03
CA ALA A 665 29.21 -17.35 31.47
C ALA A 665 29.85 -16.02 31.89
N CYS A 666 31.02 -15.69 31.33
CA CYS A 666 31.69 -14.42 31.53
C CYS A 666 30.89 -13.25 30.95
N LEU A 667 30.54 -13.31 29.65
CA LEU A 667 29.81 -12.26 28.94
C LEU A 667 28.43 -11.98 29.54
N LEU A 668 27.72 -13.00 30.01
CA LEU A 668 26.41 -12.83 30.63
C LEU A 668 26.51 -12.60 32.14
N GLY A 669 27.70 -12.65 32.76
CA GLY A 669 27.85 -12.51 34.21
C GLY A 669 27.04 -13.53 35.01
N VAL A 670 27.01 -14.79 34.56
CA VAL A 670 26.28 -15.90 35.21
C VAL A 670 27.18 -17.12 35.40
N SER A 671 26.72 -18.11 36.17
CA SER A 671 27.48 -19.36 36.36
C SER A 671 27.50 -20.23 35.09
N ARG A 672 28.57 -21.02 34.91
CA ARG A 672 28.66 -22.02 33.83
C ARG A 672 27.49 -23.02 33.84
N GLN A 673 27.02 -23.40 35.03
CA GLN A 673 25.86 -24.28 35.19
C GLN A 673 24.57 -23.64 34.65
N ALA A 674 24.38 -22.33 34.84
CA ALA A 674 23.23 -21.63 34.26
C ALA A 674 23.26 -21.65 32.72
N ILE A 675 24.45 -21.55 32.13
CA ILE A 675 24.64 -21.67 30.67
C ILE A 675 24.31 -23.08 30.18
N GLN A 676 24.82 -24.10 30.88
CA GLN A 676 24.60 -25.52 30.52
C GLN A 676 23.15 -25.96 30.67
N LYS A 677 22.41 -25.42 31.64
CA LYS A 677 21.00 -25.76 31.86
C LYS A 677 20.07 -25.19 30.78
N ASN A 678 20.48 -24.11 30.11
CA ASN A 678 19.61 -23.38 29.20
C ASN A 678 19.56 -23.97 27.77
N ALA A 679 20.69 -24.52 27.29
CA ALA A 679 20.80 -25.16 25.99
C ALA A 679 21.89 -26.22 26.03
N GLU A 680 21.92 -27.13 25.07
CA GLU A 680 23.06 -28.04 24.84
C GLU A 680 24.08 -27.40 23.89
N PRO A 681 25.38 -27.71 24.00
CA PRO A 681 26.35 -27.24 23.03
C PRO A 681 26.24 -28.03 21.73
N ASP A 682 26.74 -27.45 20.65
CA ASP A 682 26.95 -28.17 19.41
C ASP A 682 27.87 -29.39 19.67
N PRO A 683 27.49 -30.61 19.24
CA PRO A 683 28.22 -31.83 19.57
C PRO A 683 29.65 -31.87 19.03
N GLU A 684 29.90 -31.24 17.88
CA GLU A 684 31.19 -31.31 17.18
C GLU A 684 32.14 -30.21 17.66
N THR A 685 31.64 -28.99 17.77
CA THR A 685 32.46 -27.82 18.10
C THR A 685 32.51 -27.51 19.60
N HIS A 686 31.59 -28.09 20.38
CA HIS A 686 31.34 -27.75 21.80
C HIS A 686 31.02 -26.26 22.05
N LEU A 687 30.70 -25.52 20.99
CA LEU A 687 30.29 -24.12 21.05
C LEU A 687 28.77 -24.00 21.15
N ARG A 688 28.31 -22.82 21.57
CA ARG A 688 26.91 -22.54 21.84
C ARG A 688 26.48 -21.29 21.08
N ALA A 689 25.30 -21.34 20.47
CA ALA A 689 24.74 -20.22 19.73
C ALA A 689 24.21 -19.14 20.68
N LEU A 690 24.58 -17.88 20.44
CA LEU A 690 24.14 -16.77 21.29
C LEU A 690 22.61 -16.62 21.35
N SER A 691 21.93 -16.95 20.26
CA SER A 691 20.46 -16.86 20.14
C SER A 691 19.71 -17.66 21.21
N ASP A 692 20.27 -18.77 21.67
CA ASP A 692 19.63 -19.63 22.68
C ASP A 692 19.59 -18.95 24.06
N TYR A 693 20.43 -17.92 24.23
CA TYR A 693 20.57 -17.14 25.45
C TYR A 693 19.89 -15.77 25.37
N ARG A 694 19.15 -15.47 24.28
CA ARG A 694 18.40 -14.21 24.12
C ARG A 694 17.56 -13.88 25.36
N GLY A 695 16.85 -14.86 25.92
CA GLY A 695 16.05 -14.66 27.13
C GLY A 695 16.84 -14.13 28.33
N MET A 696 18.12 -14.50 28.47
CA MET A 696 19.02 -13.98 29.51
C MET A 696 19.41 -12.53 29.25
N ILE A 697 19.81 -12.23 28.00
CA ILE A 697 20.17 -10.88 27.55
C ILE A 697 19.01 -9.90 27.81
N LEU A 698 17.80 -10.26 27.36
CA LEU A 698 16.63 -9.41 27.52
C LEU A 698 16.27 -9.20 29.00
N ARG A 699 16.44 -10.21 29.87
CA ARG A 699 16.20 -10.06 31.32
C ARG A 699 17.15 -9.06 31.97
N GLN A 700 18.41 -9.01 31.55
CA GLN A 700 19.37 -8.03 32.07
C GLN A 700 19.03 -6.63 31.59
N LEU A 701 18.78 -6.46 30.29
CA LEU A 701 18.40 -5.18 29.70
C LEU A 701 17.10 -4.62 30.30
N LYS A 702 16.10 -5.46 30.58
CA LYS A 702 14.84 -5.04 31.22
C LYS A 702 15.03 -4.35 32.58
N ARG A 703 16.12 -4.66 33.30
CA ARG A 703 16.44 -4.01 34.59
C ARG A 703 17.03 -2.61 34.40
N LYS A 704 17.68 -2.37 33.26
CA LYS A 704 18.34 -1.10 32.93
C LYS A 704 17.46 -0.17 32.11
N VAL A 705 16.64 -0.73 31.23
CA VAL A 705 15.83 0.01 30.24
C VAL A 705 14.37 0.04 30.68
N PRO A 706 13.80 1.21 31.01
CA PRO A 706 12.41 1.33 31.41
C PRO A 706 11.47 0.97 30.25
N GLU A 707 10.29 0.45 30.59
CA GLU A 707 9.25 0.18 29.59
C GLU A 707 8.53 1.47 29.21
N ILE A 708 8.35 1.70 27.91
CA ILE A 708 7.58 2.85 27.45
C ILE A 708 6.11 2.68 27.86
N GLN A 709 5.49 3.79 28.27
CA GLN A 709 4.07 3.82 28.63
C GLN A 709 3.23 4.15 27.39
N LEU A 710 2.38 3.21 26.97
CA LEU A 710 1.48 3.39 25.83
C LEU A 710 0.16 4.05 26.24
N THR A 711 0.22 5.22 26.87
CA THR A 711 -0.97 5.92 27.37
C THR A 711 -1.95 6.25 26.25
N GLY A 712 -3.22 5.85 26.42
CA GLY A 712 -4.30 6.09 25.45
C GLY A 712 -4.32 5.15 24.24
N TRP A 713 -3.34 4.23 24.14
CA TRP A 713 -3.43 3.11 23.21
C TRP A 713 -4.51 2.14 23.68
N ARG A 714 -5.16 1.49 22.73
CA ARG A 714 -6.36 0.69 22.97
C ARG A 714 -6.30 -0.63 22.22
N SER A 715 -7.12 -1.59 22.62
CA SER A 715 -7.26 -2.84 21.88
C SER A 715 -7.77 -2.57 20.46
N VAL A 716 -7.42 -3.44 19.52
CA VAL A 716 -7.95 -3.37 18.14
C VAL A 716 -9.48 -3.43 18.17
N ASP A 717 -10.08 -4.17 19.11
CA ASP A 717 -11.53 -4.31 19.24
C ASP A 717 -12.25 -3.00 19.60
N GLU A 718 -11.57 -2.11 20.31
CA GLU A 718 -12.09 -0.79 20.65
C GLU A 718 -11.90 0.23 19.51
N ALA A 719 -11.13 -0.10 18.46
CA ALA A 719 -10.67 0.83 17.43
C ALA A 719 -11.81 1.43 16.61
N LEU A 720 -12.83 0.63 16.30
CA LEU A 720 -13.88 0.90 15.32
C LEU A 720 -15.27 1.22 15.90
N THR A 721 -15.42 1.23 17.23
CA THR A 721 -16.70 1.42 17.95
C THR A 721 -17.53 2.67 17.59
N GLY A 722 -16.96 3.61 16.82
CA GLY A 722 -17.67 4.77 16.28
C GLY A 722 -17.57 4.96 14.76
N ALA A 723 -16.54 4.48 14.06
CA ALA A 723 -16.27 4.92 12.68
C ALA A 723 -17.19 4.29 11.62
N VAL A 724 -17.63 3.04 11.84
CA VAL A 724 -18.54 2.29 10.96
C VAL A 724 -20.00 2.62 11.30
N SER A 725 -20.30 2.91 12.57
CA SER A 725 -21.60 3.34 13.11
C SER A 725 -21.90 4.84 12.85
N ASP A 726 -20.90 5.74 12.88
CA ASP A 726 -21.05 7.20 12.72
C ASP A 726 -21.42 7.67 11.31
N TYR A 727 -21.45 6.81 10.30
CA TYR A 727 -21.86 7.30 8.98
C TYR A 727 -23.31 7.83 9.03
N GLY A 728 -24.16 7.28 9.92
CA GLY A 728 -25.50 7.80 10.20
C GLY A 728 -25.46 9.18 10.87
N SER A 729 -24.70 9.33 11.96
CA SER A 729 -24.56 10.58 12.74
C SER A 729 -23.94 11.70 11.90
N ARG A 730 -22.83 11.45 11.20
CA ARG A 730 -22.19 12.46 10.33
C ARG A 730 -23.04 12.85 9.12
N ARG A 731 -23.84 11.92 8.58
CA ARG A 731 -24.80 12.23 7.51
C ARG A 731 -25.94 13.06 8.05
N PHE A 732 -26.41 12.80 9.27
CA PHE A 732 -27.40 13.60 9.98
C PHE A 732 -26.85 14.99 10.32
N ASP A 733 -25.66 15.11 10.89
CA ASP A 733 -25.01 16.40 11.18
C ASP A 733 -24.76 17.21 9.91
N SER A 734 -24.26 16.55 8.86
CA SER A 734 -24.10 17.17 7.55
C SER A 734 -25.46 17.60 6.98
N PHE A 735 -26.50 16.77 7.14
CA PHE A 735 -27.85 17.10 6.72
C PHE A 735 -28.44 18.30 7.48
N VAL A 736 -28.31 18.32 8.81
CA VAL A 736 -28.70 19.43 9.69
C VAL A 736 -27.96 20.71 9.29
N GLN A 737 -26.67 20.63 9.00
CA GLN A 737 -25.89 21.77 8.51
C GLN A 737 -26.37 22.25 7.13
N GLN A 738 -26.63 21.35 6.19
CA GLN A 738 -27.15 21.68 4.86
C GLN A 738 -28.58 22.24 4.93
N PHE A 739 -29.38 21.78 5.88
CA PHE A 739 -30.71 22.31 6.15
C PHE A 739 -30.65 23.72 6.76
N ARG A 740 -29.71 23.97 7.70
CA ARG A 740 -29.44 25.34 8.19
C ARG A 740 -29.01 26.27 7.05
N TYR A 741 -28.20 25.77 6.11
CA TYR A 741 -27.85 26.52 4.90
C TYR A 741 -29.06 26.75 3.99
N TYR A 742 -29.98 25.80 3.88
CA TYR A 742 -31.26 26.02 3.21
C TYR A 742 -32.15 27.08 3.89
N LYS A 743 -32.36 27.00 5.22
CA LYS A 743 -33.15 28.02 5.98
C LYS A 743 -32.54 29.41 5.88
N THR A 744 -31.21 29.51 5.79
CA THR A 744 -30.50 30.79 5.61
C THR A 744 -30.35 31.21 4.14
N GLY A 745 -30.98 30.51 3.18
CA GLY A 745 -30.95 30.84 1.75
C GLY A 745 -29.65 30.50 1.02
N LYS A 746 -28.65 29.92 1.70
CA LYS A 746 -27.34 29.54 1.15
C LYS A 746 -27.35 28.30 0.25
N THR A 747 -28.42 27.51 0.29
CA THR A 747 -28.65 26.38 -0.63
C THR A 747 -30.12 26.33 -1.02
N SER A 748 -30.42 25.97 -2.27
CA SER A 748 -31.82 25.81 -2.73
C SER A 748 -32.43 24.48 -2.28
N ALA A 749 -33.77 24.41 -2.21
CA ALA A 749 -34.51 23.17 -1.92
C ALA A 749 -34.12 22.05 -2.89
N ARG A 750 -33.98 22.37 -4.19
CA ARG A 750 -33.52 21.43 -5.21
C ARG A 750 -32.14 20.85 -4.89
N GLN A 751 -31.19 21.68 -4.47
CA GLN A 751 -29.84 21.22 -4.11
C GLN A 751 -29.84 20.36 -2.83
N LEU A 752 -30.71 20.67 -1.86
CA LEU A 752 -30.88 19.85 -0.65
C LEU A 752 -31.46 18.47 -1.01
N LEU A 753 -32.49 18.42 -1.84
CA LEU A 753 -33.15 17.17 -2.25
C LEU A 753 -32.27 16.29 -3.15
N VAL A 754 -31.45 16.90 -4.03
CA VAL A 754 -30.45 16.16 -4.82
C VAL A 754 -29.40 15.50 -3.92
N ARG A 755 -29.05 16.14 -2.79
CA ARG A 755 -28.10 15.60 -1.81
C ARG A 755 -28.73 14.56 -0.89
N TYR A 756 -30.05 14.64 -0.66
CA TYR A 756 -30.81 13.77 0.23
C TYR A 756 -32.15 13.32 -0.41
N PRO A 757 -32.10 12.45 -1.45
CA PRO A 757 -33.27 12.09 -2.26
C PRO A 757 -34.34 11.28 -1.53
N GLY A 758 -33.98 10.57 -0.46
CA GLY A 758 -34.93 9.80 0.38
C GLY A 758 -36.02 10.66 1.05
N LEU A 759 -35.90 11.99 0.99
CA LEU A 759 -36.97 12.93 1.38
C LEU A 759 -38.16 12.93 0.41
N THR A 760 -38.05 12.32 -0.77
CA THR A 760 -39.04 12.42 -1.86
C THR A 760 -39.68 11.10 -2.29
N GLU A 761 -39.26 9.97 -1.73
CA GLU A 761 -39.62 8.64 -2.22
C GLU A 761 -40.63 7.95 -1.27
N LEU A 762 -41.93 8.00 -1.58
CA LEU A 762 -43.06 7.43 -0.80
C LEU A 762 -43.87 6.38 -1.61
N PRO A 763 -44.62 5.46 -0.95
CA PRO A 763 -45.22 4.28 -1.59
C PRO A 763 -46.40 4.63 -2.49
N ARG A 764 -46.75 3.71 -3.41
CA ARG A 764 -47.98 3.79 -4.22
C ARG A 764 -49.25 3.67 -3.37
N ASP A 765 -49.20 3.00 -2.22
CA ASP A 765 -50.37 2.84 -1.34
C ASP A 765 -50.77 4.14 -0.63
N PHE A 766 -49.82 5.05 -0.38
CA PHE A 766 -50.10 6.42 0.10
C PHE A 766 -50.79 7.31 -0.96
N ARG A 767 -50.82 6.88 -2.23
CA ARG A 767 -51.54 7.58 -3.30
C ARG A 767 -53.03 7.23 -3.35
N ARG A 768 -53.49 6.25 -2.54
CA ARG A 768 -54.91 5.85 -2.47
C ARG A 768 -55.74 6.73 -1.53
N ASP A 769 -55.09 7.44 -0.61
CA ASP A 769 -55.71 8.52 0.15
C ASP A 769 -55.85 9.75 -0.76
N SER A 770 -57.07 10.16 -1.06
CA SER A 770 -57.31 11.19 -2.09
C SER A 770 -56.79 12.58 -1.68
N ARG A 771 -56.71 12.87 -0.38
CA ARG A 771 -56.20 14.14 0.17
C ARG A 771 -54.69 14.19 0.12
N THR A 772 -54.02 13.10 0.52
CA THR A 772 -52.57 12.93 0.42
C THR A 772 -52.12 12.85 -1.04
N GLY A 773 -52.91 12.20 -1.89
CA GLY A 773 -52.72 12.16 -3.34
C GLY A 773 -52.85 13.53 -4.01
N GLN A 774 -53.79 14.38 -3.57
CA GLN A 774 -53.91 15.77 -4.03
C GLN A 774 -52.76 16.66 -3.53
N LEU A 775 -52.38 16.53 -2.25
CA LEU A 775 -51.22 17.22 -1.66
C LEU A 775 -49.91 16.84 -2.35
N LEU A 776 -49.75 15.59 -2.79
CA LEU A 776 -48.55 15.13 -3.50
C LEU A 776 -48.58 15.46 -5.01
N LYS A 777 -49.77 15.51 -5.64
CA LYS A 777 -49.94 16.04 -7.00
C LYS A 777 -49.59 17.53 -7.10
N SER A 778 -49.86 18.31 -6.05
CA SER A 778 -49.38 19.69 -5.98
C SER A 778 -47.87 19.77 -5.69
N THR A 779 -47.32 18.83 -4.91
CA THR A 779 -45.88 18.78 -4.56
C THR A 779 -44.97 18.33 -5.72
N THR A 780 -45.45 17.49 -6.66
CA THR A 780 -44.67 17.01 -7.82
C THR A 780 -44.57 18.02 -8.96
N SER A 781 -45.35 19.10 -8.94
CA SER A 781 -45.27 20.18 -9.94
C SER A 781 -44.59 21.46 -9.44
N LYS A 782 -44.39 21.64 -8.12
CA LYS A 782 -43.53 22.65 -7.48
C LYS A 782 -43.36 22.21 -6.02
N ILE A 783 -42.17 21.78 -5.62
CA ILE A 783 -41.94 21.33 -4.23
C ILE A 783 -42.05 22.55 -3.30
N ASP A 784 -43.11 22.60 -2.51
CA ASP A 784 -43.40 23.68 -1.56
C ASP A 784 -42.40 23.64 -0.40
N LYS A 785 -41.71 24.76 -0.20
CA LYS A 785 -40.78 25.04 0.89
C LYS A 785 -41.36 24.67 2.26
N ARG A 786 -42.67 24.83 2.45
CA ARG A 786 -43.41 24.57 3.71
C ARG A 786 -43.42 23.10 4.12
N VAL A 787 -43.46 22.16 3.17
CA VAL A 787 -43.51 20.72 3.46
C VAL A 787 -42.16 20.22 4.00
N ILE A 788 -41.07 20.65 3.38
CA ILE A 788 -39.71 20.35 3.86
C ILE A 788 -39.48 20.98 5.23
N GLU A 789 -39.95 22.22 5.43
CA GLU A 789 -39.86 22.91 6.72
C GLU A 789 -40.59 22.16 7.83
N ARG A 790 -41.82 21.68 7.57
CA ARG A 790 -42.63 20.95 8.55
C ARG A 790 -42.03 19.60 8.96
N ILE A 791 -41.53 18.81 8.01
CA ILE A 791 -40.88 17.54 8.36
C ILE A 791 -39.62 17.78 9.20
N MET A 792 -38.92 18.88 8.93
CA MET A 792 -37.71 19.27 9.66
C MET A 792 -37.99 19.85 11.03
N GLU A 793 -39.07 20.61 11.19
CA GLU A 793 -39.55 21.08 12.48
C GLU A 793 -39.90 19.90 13.39
N ASN A 794 -40.57 18.88 12.86
CA ASN A 794 -40.87 17.66 13.60
C ASN A 794 -39.60 16.88 14.00
N LEU A 795 -38.59 16.80 13.13
CA LEU A 795 -37.31 16.15 13.45
C LEU A 795 -36.48 16.93 14.47
N LEU A 796 -36.50 18.26 14.41
CA LEU A 796 -35.77 19.13 15.34
C LEU A 796 -36.44 19.20 16.72
N ALA A 797 -37.76 18.97 16.79
CA ALA A 797 -38.51 18.88 18.04
C ALA A 797 -38.16 17.63 18.88
N ILE A 798 -37.61 16.58 18.26
CA ILE A 798 -37.14 15.37 18.96
C ILE A 798 -35.91 15.72 19.82
N PRO A 799 -35.71 15.17 21.03
CA PRO A 799 -34.52 15.42 21.85
C PRO A 799 -33.21 15.07 21.12
N PRO A 800 -32.11 15.85 21.27
CA PRO A 800 -30.87 15.69 20.50
C PRO A 800 -30.36 14.25 20.41
N GLN A 801 -30.41 13.51 21.52
CA GLN A 801 -29.93 12.12 21.63
C GLN A 801 -30.75 11.12 20.78
N LYS A 802 -31.97 11.48 20.36
CA LYS A 802 -32.90 10.62 19.59
C LYS A 802 -33.11 11.09 18.14
N ARG A 803 -32.58 12.25 17.76
CA ARG A 803 -32.78 12.84 16.42
C ARG A 803 -32.10 12.03 15.31
N GLU A 804 -30.86 11.59 15.56
CA GLU A 804 -30.11 10.76 14.61
C GLU A 804 -30.81 9.44 14.33
N GLU A 805 -31.33 8.82 15.40
CA GLU A 805 -32.09 7.58 15.32
C GLU A 805 -33.41 7.78 14.54
N ALA A 806 -34.13 8.89 14.78
CA ALA A 806 -35.36 9.21 14.04
C ALA A 806 -35.12 9.48 12.55
N TYR A 807 -34.07 10.22 12.20
CA TYR A 807 -33.69 10.46 10.80
C TYR A 807 -33.25 9.19 10.09
N TYR A 808 -32.46 8.36 10.76
CA TYR A 808 -32.05 7.06 10.26
C TYR A 808 -33.25 6.15 10.01
N ARG A 809 -34.18 6.05 10.97
CA ARG A 809 -35.45 5.32 10.85
C ARG A 809 -36.32 5.80 9.69
N TRP A 810 -36.41 7.11 9.46
CA TRP A 810 -37.15 7.66 8.32
C TRP A 810 -36.51 7.30 6.98
N SER A 811 -35.17 7.34 6.88
CA SER A 811 -34.46 6.92 5.67
C SER A 811 -34.61 5.43 5.37
N LEU A 812 -34.74 4.58 6.40
CA LEU A 812 -35.02 3.14 6.27
C LEU A 812 -36.41 2.88 5.69
N ILE A 813 -37.42 3.62 6.17
CA ILE A 813 -38.81 3.48 5.71
C ILE A 813 -38.92 3.91 4.25
N ALA A 814 -38.31 5.03 3.86
CA ALA A 814 -38.30 5.48 2.46
C ALA A 814 -37.70 4.44 1.50
N ASP A 815 -36.57 3.82 1.86
CA ASP A 815 -35.90 2.81 1.02
C ASP A 815 -36.66 1.46 0.96
N ALA A 816 -37.25 1.02 2.08
CA ALA A 816 -38.07 -0.21 2.13
C ALA A 816 -39.30 -0.10 1.22
N VAL A 817 -39.87 1.11 1.17
CA VAL A 817 -41.00 1.49 0.35
C VAL A 817 -40.68 1.52 -1.15
N VAL A 818 -39.47 1.97 -1.52
CA VAL A 818 -39.00 2.03 -2.91
C VAL A 818 -38.69 0.65 -3.48
N SER A 819 -38.26 -0.28 -2.63
CA SER A 819 -37.86 -1.63 -3.02
C SER A 819 -39.01 -2.65 -3.14
N GLN A 820 -40.27 -2.23 -2.97
CA GLN A 820 -41.49 -3.06 -3.08
C GLN A 820 -41.48 -4.36 -2.26
N LYS A 821 -40.65 -4.49 -1.21
CA LYS A 821 -40.71 -5.61 -0.26
C LYS A 821 -41.86 -5.39 0.71
N SER A 822 -42.69 -6.40 0.96
CA SER A 822 -43.83 -6.26 1.87
C SER A 822 -43.33 -6.05 3.31
N LEU A 823 -43.87 -5.02 3.98
CA LEU A 823 -43.63 -4.75 5.42
C LEU A 823 -44.05 -5.93 6.33
N THR A 824 -44.79 -6.90 5.80
CA THR A 824 -45.34 -8.06 6.50
C THR A 824 -44.39 -9.26 6.62
N GLN A 825 -43.22 -9.27 5.97
CA GLN A 825 -42.23 -10.36 6.13
C GLN A 825 -41.29 -10.21 7.34
N LEU A 826 -41.55 -9.27 8.24
CA LEU A 826 -40.71 -8.97 9.42
C LEU A 826 -41.34 -9.53 10.71
N LYS A 827 -41.34 -10.85 10.90
CA LYS A 827 -41.93 -11.48 12.11
C LYS A 827 -41.02 -11.51 13.35
N ASN A 828 -39.78 -11.03 13.26
CA ASN A 828 -38.83 -10.98 14.39
C ASN A 828 -38.28 -9.56 14.58
N LEU A 829 -39.13 -8.64 15.07
CA LEU A 829 -38.74 -7.27 15.35
C LEU A 829 -38.31 -7.12 16.82
N SER A 830 -37.12 -6.57 17.06
CA SER A 830 -36.61 -6.13 18.37
C SER A 830 -37.47 -5.01 18.99
N GLU A 831 -37.34 -4.79 20.30
CA GLU A 831 -38.06 -3.73 21.03
C GLU A 831 -37.90 -2.32 20.40
N ARG A 832 -36.72 -2.02 19.83
CA ARG A 832 -36.47 -0.76 19.12
C ARG A 832 -37.30 -0.61 17.84
N GLN A 833 -37.63 -1.73 17.19
CA GLN A 833 -38.44 -1.77 15.97
C GLN A 833 -39.96 -1.68 16.28
N ILE A 834 -40.41 -2.25 17.40
CA ILE A 834 -41.79 -2.08 17.91
C ILE A 834 -42.06 -0.61 18.26
N ALA A 835 -41.09 0.07 18.88
CA ALA A 835 -41.19 1.50 19.18
C ALA A 835 -41.26 2.39 17.92
N ALA A 836 -40.68 1.97 16.80
CA ALA A 836 -40.76 2.69 15.53
C ALA A 836 -42.15 2.56 14.87
N GLN A 837 -42.79 1.39 15.00
CA GLN A 837 -44.17 1.19 14.56
C GLN A 837 -45.16 2.03 15.39
N ALA A 838 -44.94 2.13 16.71
CA ALA A 838 -45.74 2.99 17.59
C ALA A 838 -45.62 4.49 17.26
N PHE A 839 -44.44 4.95 16.82
CA PHE A 839 -44.24 6.33 16.36
C PHE A 839 -45.02 6.64 15.07
N LEU A 840 -45.10 5.69 14.14
CA LEU A 840 -45.89 5.83 12.91
C LEU A 840 -47.39 5.91 13.20
N MET A 841 -47.89 5.12 14.15
CA MET A 841 -49.29 5.20 14.58
C MET A 841 -49.62 6.55 15.23
N ARG A 842 -48.68 7.13 16.00
CA ARG A 842 -48.84 8.49 16.57
C ARG A 842 -48.85 9.58 15.50
N LEU A 843 -47.95 9.53 14.52
CA LEU A 843 -47.95 10.49 13.41
C LEU A 843 -49.23 10.41 12.56
N SER A 844 -49.79 9.22 12.37
CA SER A 844 -51.10 9.09 11.71
C SER A 844 -52.24 9.63 12.57
N GLN A 845 -52.20 9.47 13.89
CA GLN A 845 -53.19 10.04 14.80
C GLN A 845 -53.12 11.57 14.88
N GLU A 846 -51.92 12.16 14.95
CA GLU A 846 -51.73 13.62 14.97
C GLU A 846 -52.20 14.30 13.67
N VAL A 847 -52.07 13.62 12.52
CA VAL A 847 -52.61 14.11 11.25
C VAL A 847 -54.14 14.06 11.24
N VAL A 848 -54.74 12.99 11.76
CA VAL A 848 -56.21 12.84 11.89
C VAL A 848 -56.79 13.89 12.84
N GLU A 849 -56.18 14.12 14.00
CA GLU A 849 -56.62 15.13 14.98
C GLU A 849 -56.47 16.57 14.48
N SER A 850 -55.48 16.84 13.60
CA SER A 850 -55.34 18.17 12.97
C SER A 850 -56.42 18.46 11.91
N THR A 851 -57.00 17.43 11.31
CA THR A 851 -58.07 17.55 10.30
C THR A 851 -59.49 17.55 10.86
N GLU A 852 -59.68 17.27 12.15
CA GLU A 852 -60.99 17.43 12.83
C GLU A 852 -61.18 18.81 13.46
N LYS A 853 -60.14 19.66 13.45
CA LYS A 853 -60.17 21.05 13.96
C LYS A 853 -60.11 22.13 12.87
N GLU A 854 -60.00 21.76 11.61
CA GLU A 854 -60.28 22.61 10.42
C GLU A 854 -61.60 22.18 9.79
#